data_AF-A0A950UCP1-F1
#
_entry.id   AF-A0A950UCP1-F1
#
_cell.length_a   1.000
_cell.length_b   1.000
_cell.length_c   1.000
_cell.angle_alpha   90.00
_cell.angle_beta   90.00
_cell.angle_gamma   90.00
#
_symmetry.space_group_name_H-M   'P 1'
#
loop_
_entity.id
_entity.type
_entity.pdbx_description
1 polymer ?
#
loop_
_entity_poly.entity_id
_entity_poly.type
_entity_poly.pdbx_seq_one_letter_code
_entity_poly.pdbx_strand_id
1 'polypeptide(L)'
;MSMPSCIVRASWGRRLLATSALALCVPLGTVAADPDHGPRETIKTETPIKHVIVVIGENRTFDHVYGTYLPHPGQTIRNLLSEGIVRPDGSSGPNFAASRQFTTGPEATYYVGVAAVQKTAYSVLPPPTLGGAPNQPSPTSPPFSGLSQQQLAAIEPSLEPEDLVLLTTGATGAATTSGAPDTRIANFANLPDGSFQLTGPHLPYDSYTGDTTHRFYQMWQQSDCSAANARPGNPTGCLNDLYPFVITTYAGPTADKGGGTSMAFFNMQTGDAPLFKKLADEFTINDNYHQPGQGGTGIQHVFMGAGDDIFWSDGAGTPTVPPASQIANPNPKPTTNNRYTVDGRFSDCSNTLNPGVAPIVSYLATLPYEVGPNCAVGHYYMLNNTNPGFLPNGQVDTAGIASGGSIPPSNVRTIGDALNDKKIGWAYYGGAYNAAVNLANGSTNPADAVGAAYCNICNFESYATSIMGNPAQRQVHIKDATDFFAAVQQGNLPSVSFVKPDGLLDGHPATSKLDLFEGMLQKILDTLDRNPKLKAETAVFITFDEGGGYYDSGYIQPLDFFGDGPRIPLVVVSPFSHGGKVVHSYNDHASILKFIERNWGLSPLTGRSRDNLPNPVTNRDDPYLPTNSPAIGDLFDMFHFDGDKDEDRS
;
A
#
# COMPACT_ATOMS: atom_id res chain seq x y z
N MET A 1 -17.07 17.59 -42.49
CA MET A 1 -15.67 17.31 -42.84
C MET A 1 -14.81 18.45 -42.33
N SER A 2 -14.20 18.29 -41.14
CA SER A 2 -12.98 19.00 -40.74
C SER A 2 -12.54 18.46 -39.38
N MET A 3 -11.42 17.73 -39.34
CA MET A 3 -10.62 17.51 -38.14
C MET A 3 -9.88 18.81 -37.77
N PRO A 4 -9.45 18.93 -36.50
CA PRO A 4 -8.05 19.26 -36.21
C PRO A 4 -7.49 18.32 -35.12
N SER A 5 -6.44 17.55 -35.40
CA SER A 5 -5.00 17.90 -35.32
C SER A 5 -4.43 17.82 -33.90
N CYS A 6 -3.71 16.71 -33.68
CA CYS A 6 -2.78 16.46 -32.57
C CYS A 6 -1.64 17.49 -32.53
N ILE A 7 -1.27 17.93 -31.34
CA ILE A 7 0.02 18.59 -31.08
C ILE A 7 0.93 17.59 -30.36
N VAL A 8 1.95 17.14 -31.08
CA VAL A 8 3.11 16.42 -30.58
C VAL A 8 4.07 17.45 -29.96
N ARG A 9 4.50 17.24 -28.70
CA ARG A 9 5.54 18.07 -28.07
C ARG A 9 6.91 17.74 -28.66
N ALA A 10 7.55 18.77 -29.22
CA ALA A 10 8.92 18.73 -29.74
C ALA A 10 9.95 18.85 -28.59
N SER A 11 10.98 18.02 -28.64
CA SER A 11 12.21 18.14 -27.87
C SER A 11 12.96 19.42 -28.24
N TRP A 12 13.22 20.31 -27.27
CA TRP A 12 14.05 21.49 -27.48
C TRP A 12 15.42 21.33 -26.80
N GLY A 13 16.45 21.50 -27.62
CA GLY A 13 17.85 21.36 -27.26
C GLY A 13 18.36 22.44 -26.30
N ARG A 14 19.38 22.03 -25.56
CA ARG A 14 20.16 22.78 -24.56
C ARG A 14 20.61 24.17 -25.05
N ARG A 15 20.47 25.17 -24.17
CA ARG A 15 21.35 26.35 -24.15
C ARG A 15 22.00 26.44 -22.77
N LEU A 16 23.32 26.28 -22.76
CA LEU A 16 24.19 26.58 -21.62
C LEU A 16 24.19 28.09 -21.38
N LEU A 17 23.69 28.52 -20.23
CA LEU A 17 23.95 29.84 -19.67
C LEU A 17 24.87 29.65 -18.48
N ALA A 18 26.12 30.11 -18.62
CA ALA A 18 27.09 30.18 -17.54
C ALA A 18 26.67 31.30 -16.57
N THR A 19 26.34 30.93 -15.34
CA THR A 19 26.15 31.87 -14.23
C THR A 19 27.31 31.73 -13.25
N SER A 20 27.92 32.88 -12.95
CA SER A 20 29.08 33.07 -12.09
C SER A 20 28.79 32.64 -10.65
N ALA A 21 29.59 31.73 -10.11
CA ALA A 21 29.51 31.27 -8.73
C ALA A 21 30.03 32.35 -7.76
N LEU A 22 29.16 32.90 -6.91
CA LEU A 22 29.56 33.46 -5.63
C LEU A 22 29.55 32.31 -4.60
N ALA A 23 30.75 31.93 -4.14
CA ALA A 23 30.93 30.93 -3.10
C ALA A 23 30.44 31.48 -1.75
N LEU A 24 29.26 31.06 -1.32
CA LEU A 24 28.82 31.13 0.08
C LEU A 24 29.33 29.87 0.77
N CYS A 25 30.34 30.04 1.63
CA CYS A 25 30.84 28.99 2.53
C CYS A 25 29.76 28.63 3.54
N VAL A 26 28.98 27.60 3.25
CA VAL A 26 28.20 26.86 4.26
C VAL A 26 29.19 25.96 5.00
N PRO A 27 29.21 25.93 6.35
CA PRO A 27 30.07 25.00 7.06
C PRO A 27 29.66 23.57 6.73
N LEU A 28 30.59 22.83 6.13
CA LEU A 28 30.53 21.38 5.94
C LEU A 28 30.43 20.74 7.33
N GLY A 29 29.20 20.47 7.78
CA GLY A 29 28.98 19.46 8.80
C GLY A 29 29.47 18.14 8.20
N THR A 30 30.53 17.57 8.77
CA THR A 30 30.93 16.20 8.48
C THR A 30 29.77 15.29 8.87
N VAL A 31 29.05 14.76 7.88
CA VAL A 31 28.27 13.54 8.08
C VAL A 31 29.27 12.51 8.55
N ALA A 32 29.18 12.11 9.83
CA ALA A 32 30.00 11.02 10.33
C ALA A 32 29.74 9.83 9.42
N ALA A 33 30.79 9.31 8.77
CA ALA A 33 30.74 8.03 8.10
C ALA A 33 30.23 7.02 9.13
N ASP A 34 29.22 6.23 8.75
CA ASP A 34 28.73 5.13 9.56
C ASP A 34 29.92 4.22 9.91
N PRO A 35 30.35 4.17 11.18
CA PRO A 35 31.53 3.41 11.56
C PRO A 35 31.29 1.90 11.45
N ASP A 36 30.06 1.45 11.21
CA ASP A 36 29.68 0.04 11.21
C ASP A 36 29.46 -0.56 9.81
N HIS A 37 29.65 0.18 8.72
CA HIS A 37 29.39 -0.31 7.36
C HIS A 37 30.67 -0.46 6.53
N GLY A 38 30.83 -1.63 5.90
CA GLY A 38 31.99 -1.92 5.04
C GLY A 38 32.05 -1.03 3.79
N PRO A 39 33.21 -0.89 3.13
CA PRO A 39 33.31 -0.13 1.89
C PRO A 39 32.34 -0.68 0.83
N ARG A 40 31.62 0.22 0.13
CA ARG A 40 30.58 -0.07 -0.90
C ARG A 40 30.96 -1.18 -1.92
N GLU A 41 32.24 -1.33 -2.25
CA GLU A 41 32.74 -2.32 -3.21
C GLU A 41 32.90 -3.74 -2.62
N THR A 42 32.70 -3.93 -1.31
CA THR A 42 32.96 -5.22 -0.62
C THR A 42 31.70 -6.04 -0.32
N ILE A 43 30.50 -5.46 -0.41
CA ILE A 43 29.24 -6.18 -0.18
C ILE A 43 28.87 -6.95 -1.45
N LYS A 44 28.94 -8.28 -1.37
CA LYS A 44 28.57 -9.18 -2.46
C LYS A 44 27.05 -9.22 -2.62
N THR A 45 26.58 -9.13 -3.85
CA THR A 45 25.18 -9.33 -4.22
C THR A 45 25.04 -10.48 -5.22
N GLU A 46 23.89 -11.14 -5.27
CA GLU A 46 23.60 -12.17 -6.29
C GLU A 46 23.43 -11.54 -7.67
N THR A 47 22.83 -10.35 -7.73
CA THR A 47 22.58 -9.62 -8.98
C THR A 47 23.51 -8.39 -9.11
N PRO A 48 23.55 -7.72 -10.28
CA PRO A 48 24.19 -6.42 -10.41
C PRO A 48 23.55 -5.30 -9.58
N ILE A 49 22.36 -5.51 -9.00
CA ILE A 49 21.66 -4.50 -8.19
C ILE A 49 22.39 -4.36 -6.85
N LYS A 50 22.83 -3.12 -6.57
CA LYS A 50 23.51 -2.72 -5.33
C LYS A 50 22.63 -1.87 -4.41
N HIS A 51 21.54 -1.33 -4.94
CA HIS A 51 20.61 -0.49 -4.22
C HIS A 51 19.16 -0.88 -4.55
N VAL A 52 18.37 -1.09 -3.51
CA VAL A 52 16.91 -1.22 -3.60
C VAL A 52 16.29 -0.01 -2.95
N ILE A 53 15.32 0.61 -3.64
CA ILE A 53 14.47 1.67 -3.12
C ILE A 53 13.05 1.16 -3.16
N VAL A 54 12.38 1.05 -2.01
CA VAL A 54 10.97 0.66 -1.92
C VAL A 54 10.17 1.92 -1.62
N VAL A 55 9.38 2.39 -2.60
CA VAL A 55 8.50 3.55 -2.48
C VAL A 55 7.08 3.05 -2.25
N ILE A 56 6.45 3.51 -1.17
CA ILE A 56 5.18 2.97 -0.68
C ILE A 56 4.13 4.08 -0.69
N GLY A 57 3.09 3.93 -1.51
CA GLY A 57 1.87 4.75 -1.45
C GLY A 57 0.80 4.14 -0.54
N GLU A 58 -0.36 4.78 -0.43
CA GLU A 58 -1.49 4.31 0.37
C GLU A 58 -2.78 4.01 -0.43
N ASN A 59 -3.50 2.95 -0.02
CA ASN A 59 -4.90 2.66 -0.32
C ASN A 59 -5.30 2.53 -1.80
N ARG A 60 -4.77 1.55 -2.53
CA ARG A 60 -5.15 1.27 -3.94
C ARG A 60 -5.08 -0.20 -4.29
N THR A 61 -6.21 -0.80 -4.71
CA THR A 61 -6.15 -2.09 -5.40
C THR A 61 -5.57 -1.96 -6.80
N PHE A 62 -5.13 -3.09 -7.35
CA PHE A 62 -4.61 -3.16 -8.71
C PHE A 62 -5.65 -2.66 -9.73
N ASP A 63 -6.89 -3.16 -9.67
CA ASP A 63 -7.97 -2.74 -10.57
C ASP A 63 -8.40 -1.28 -10.38
N HIS A 64 -8.22 -0.70 -9.18
CA HIS A 64 -8.52 0.72 -8.96
C HIS A 64 -7.59 1.64 -9.77
N VAL A 65 -6.33 1.25 -9.99
CA VAL A 65 -5.33 2.06 -10.73
C VAL A 65 -5.17 1.56 -12.17
N TYR A 66 -4.97 0.27 -12.36
CA TYR A 66 -4.67 -0.39 -13.63
C TYR A 66 -5.88 -1.06 -14.29
N GLY A 67 -7.11 -0.80 -13.81
CA GLY A 67 -8.33 -1.46 -14.28
C GLY A 67 -8.56 -1.36 -15.79
N THR A 68 -8.08 -0.29 -16.44
CA THR A 68 -8.15 -0.13 -17.91
C THR A 68 -6.79 -0.04 -18.59
N TYR A 69 -5.72 -0.46 -17.91
CA TYR A 69 -4.40 -0.55 -18.53
C TYR A 69 -4.40 -1.55 -19.69
N LEU A 70 -3.69 -1.21 -20.76
CA LEU A 70 -3.48 -2.07 -21.92
C LEU A 70 -1.97 -2.22 -22.13
N PRO A 71 -1.40 -3.43 -21.94
CA PRO A 71 0.03 -3.64 -22.07
C PRO A 71 0.47 -3.69 -23.55
N HIS A 72 1.78 -3.76 -23.79
CA HIS A 72 2.33 -3.90 -25.14
C HIS A 72 1.85 -5.17 -25.85
N PRO A 73 1.83 -5.19 -27.20
CA PRO A 73 1.49 -6.38 -27.96
C PRO A 73 2.32 -7.59 -27.54
N GLY A 74 1.64 -8.71 -27.23
CA GLY A 74 2.27 -9.96 -26.81
C GLY A 74 2.36 -10.17 -25.30
N GLN A 75 2.07 -9.14 -24.50
CA GLN A 75 1.85 -9.27 -23.06
C GLN A 75 0.36 -9.54 -22.77
N THR A 76 0.11 -10.21 -21.66
CA THR A 76 -1.24 -10.41 -21.10
C THR A 76 -1.37 -9.66 -19.79
N ILE A 77 -2.61 -9.38 -19.38
CA ILE A 77 -2.94 -8.80 -18.08
C ILE A 77 -4.33 -9.32 -17.69
N ARG A 78 -4.60 -9.46 -16.38
CA ARG A 78 -5.95 -9.64 -15.84
C ARG A 78 -6.36 -8.37 -15.09
N ASN A 79 -7.28 -7.62 -15.67
CA ASN A 79 -7.84 -6.39 -15.11
C ASN A 79 -9.28 -6.20 -15.60
N LEU A 80 -9.99 -5.19 -15.08
CA LEU A 80 -11.38 -4.93 -15.46
C LEU A 80 -11.62 -4.88 -16.99
N LEU A 81 -10.71 -4.27 -17.74
CA LEU A 81 -10.83 -4.13 -19.20
C LEU A 81 -10.59 -5.44 -19.95
N SER A 82 -9.51 -6.16 -19.63
CA SER A 82 -9.16 -7.44 -20.28
C SER A 82 -10.17 -8.55 -19.97
N GLU A 83 -10.76 -8.53 -18.78
CA GLU A 83 -11.85 -9.43 -18.38
C GLU A 83 -13.20 -9.02 -19.00
N GLY A 84 -13.27 -7.88 -19.70
CA GLY A 84 -14.48 -7.38 -20.35
C GLY A 84 -15.54 -6.88 -19.37
N ILE A 85 -15.17 -6.59 -18.11
CA ILE A 85 -16.05 -5.99 -17.09
C ILE A 85 -16.38 -4.56 -17.50
N VAL A 86 -15.40 -3.83 -18.03
CA VAL A 86 -15.56 -2.45 -18.52
C VAL A 86 -15.09 -2.32 -19.97
N ARG A 87 -15.52 -1.26 -20.66
CA ARG A 87 -15.02 -0.84 -21.97
C ARG A 87 -13.92 0.22 -21.82
N PRO A 88 -13.14 0.52 -22.88
CA PRO A 88 -12.13 1.59 -22.82
C PRO A 88 -12.68 2.97 -22.41
N ASP A 89 -13.94 3.27 -22.73
CA ASP A 89 -14.60 4.52 -22.33
C ASP A 89 -15.14 4.52 -20.88
N GLY A 90 -14.86 3.46 -20.11
CA GLY A 90 -15.31 3.27 -18.73
C GLY A 90 -16.74 2.75 -18.59
N SER A 91 -17.48 2.56 -19.68
CA SER A 91 -18.85 2.02 -19.63
C SER A 91 -18.87 0.50 -19.36
N SER A 92 -20.02 -0.02 -18.89
CA SER A 92 -20.21 -1.45 -18.59
C SER A 92 -19.92 -2.36 -19.79
N GLY A 93 -18.94 -3.25 -19.69
CA GLY A 93 -18.54 -4.19 -20.72
C GLY A 93 -19.48 -5.40 -20.89
N PRO A 94 -19.19 -6.31 -21.83
CA PRO A 94 -19.99 -7.52 -22.05
C PRO A 94 -20.03 -8.46 -20.84
N ASN A 95 -18.98 -8.47 -20.00
CA ASN A 95 -18.86 -9.30 -18.80
C ASN A 95 -19.09 -8.49 -17.51
N PHE A 96 -19.76 -7.33 -17.58
CA PHE A 96 -19.99 -6.43 -16.45
C PHE A 96 -20.53 -7.14 -15.19
N ALA A 97 -21.38 -8.16 -15.38
CA ALA A 97 -21.97 -8.95 -14.29
C ALA A 97 -20.95 -9.72 -13.43
N ALA A 98 -19.68 -9.84 -13.86
CA ALA A 98 -18.62 -10.43 -13.04
C ALA A 98 -18.21 -9.54 -11.85
N SER A 99 -18.51 -8.23 -11.89
CA SER A 99 -18.28 -7.29 -10.78
C SER A 99 -19.52 -7.03 -9.90
N ARG A 100 -20.60 -7.81 -10.11
CA ARG A 100 -21.88 -7.62 -9.42
C ARG A 100 -21.74 -7.71 -7.91
N GLN A 101 -22.41 -6.84 -7.18
CA GLN A 101 -22.38 -6.80 -5.72
C GLN A 101 -23.72 -7.21 -5.12
N PHE A 102 -23.68 -7.65 -3.87
CA PHE A 102 -24.85 -8.19 -3.19
C PHE A 102 -25.00 -7.64 -1.78
N THR A 103 -26.23 -7.75 -1.28
CA THR A 103 -26.58 -7.59 0.13
C THR A 103 -26.93 -8.94 0.73
N THR A 104 -26.75 -9.08 2.03
CA THR A 104 -27.30 -10.20 2.81
C THR A 104 -28.19 -9.69 3.95
N GLY A 105 -29.04 -10.58 4.47
CA GLY A 105 -29.87 -10.32 5.63
C GLY A 105 -29.07 -10.25 6.95
N PRO A 106 -29.76 -10.03 8.09
CA PRO A 106 -29.11 -10.03 9.39
C PRO A 106 -28.53 -11.39 9.79
N GLU A 107 -27.27 -11.36 10.20
CA GLU A 107 -26.53 -12.52 10.71
C GLU A 107 -26.36 -12.40 12.24
N ALA A 108 -26.42 -13.53 12.95
CA ALA A 108 -26.29 -13.55 14.41
C ALA A 108 -24.82 -13.60 14.88
N THR A 109 -23.92 -14.06 14.00
CA THR A 109 -22.50 -14.26 14.26
C THR A 109 -21.69 -13.80 13.05
N TYR A 110 -20.40 -13.55 13.27
CA TYR A 110 -19.47 -13.27 12.18
C TYR A 110 -19.43 -14.41 11.14
N TYR A 111 -19.18 -14.07 9.88
CA TYR A 111 -19.09 -14.98 8.75
C TYR A 111 -17.98 -14.52 7.78
N VAL A 112 -17.51 -15.45 6.95
CA VAL A 112 -16.56 -15.17 5.85
C VAL A 112 -17.12 -15.50 4.46
N GLY A 113 -18.24 -16.21 4.41
CA GLY A 113 -18.91 -16.60 3.17
C GLY A 113 -20.41 -16.78 3.39
N VAL A 114 -21.21 -16.31 2.43
CA VAL A 114 -22.69 -16.33 2.48
C VAL A 114 -23.22 -17.17 1.32
N ALA A 115 -24.20 -18.03 1.58
CA ALA A 115 -24.80 -18.85 0.53
C ALA A 115 -25.55 -17.97 -0.50
N ALA A 116 -25.42 -18.28 -1.78
CA ALA A 116 -26.04 -17.49 -2.86
C ALA A 116 -27.56 -17.28 -2.69
N VAL A 117 -28.27 -18.25 -2.11
CA VAL A 117 -29.72 -18.16 -1.84
C VAL A 117 -30.09 -17.12 -0.78
N GLN A 118 -29.14 -16.65 0.01
CA GLN A 118 -29.31 -15.61 1.04
C GLN A 118 -28.91 -14.22 0.52
N LYS A 119 -28.38 -14.12 -0.70
CA LYS A 119 -27.91 -12.87 -1.30
C LYS A 119 -28.99 -12.22 -2.15
N THR A 120 -29.03 -10.89 -2.11
CA THR A 120 -29.86 -10.07 -2.99
C THR A 120 -28.98 -9.08 -3.75
N ALA A 121 -28.97 -9.18 -5.09
CA ALA A 121 -28.21 -8.28 -5.95
C ALA A 121 -28.71 -6.83 -5.83
N TYR A 122 -27.82 -5.86 -6.03
CA TYR A 122 -28.25 -4.47 -6.09
C TYR A 122 -29.00 -4.19 -7.40
N SER A 123 -30.08 -3.41 -7.32
CA SER A 123 -30.64 -2.78 -8.53
C SER A 123 -29.88 -1.51 -8.90
N VAL A 124 -29.36 -0.82 -7.89
CA VAL A 124 -28.56 0.41 -7.95
C VAL A 124 -27.61 0.35 -6.77
N LEU A 125 -26.33 0.64 -6.98
CA LEU A 125 -25.35 0.69 -5.88
C LEU A 125 -25.69 1.81 -4.90
N PRO A 126 -25.32 1.67 -3.61
CA PRO A 126 -25.36 2.81 -2.70
C PRO A 126 -24.51 3.95 -3.28
N PRO A 127 -24.94 5.23 -3.14
CA PRO A 127 -24.17 6.34 -3.66
C PRO A 127 -22.74 6.35 -3.10
N PRO A 128 -21.72 6.69 -3.91
CA PRO A 128 -20.39 7.01 -3.42
C PRO A 128 -20.45 8.24 -2.51
N THR A 129 -19.57 8.32 -1.53
CA THR A 129 -19.59 9.38 -0.52
C THR A 129 -18.28 10.16 -0.47
N LEU A 130 -18.33 11.35 0.14
CA LEU A 130 -17.18 12.26 0.22
C LEU A 130 -16.04 11.72 1.09
N GLY A 131 -16.31 10.83 2.04
CA GLY A 131 -15.32 10.00 2.73
C GLY A 131 -14.16 10.78 3.38
N GLY A 132 -14.40 12.00 3.86
CA GLY A 132 -13.37 12.86 4.45
C GLY A 132 -12.71 13.84 3.47
N ALA A 133 -13.04 13.80 2.18
CA ALA A 133 -12.45 14.67 1.18
C ALA A 133 -12.68 16.17 1.51
N PRO A 134 -11.63 17.01 1.46
CA PRO A 134 -11.67 18.41 1.82
C PRO A 134 -12.64 19.20 0.95
N ASN A 135 -13.47 20.01 1.60
CA ASN A 135 -14.55 20.73 0.95
C ASN A 135 -14.10 22.03 0.26
N GLN A 136 -13.16 22.76 0.85
CA GLN A 136 -12.66 24.04 0.37
C GLN A 136 -11.16 24.17 0.67
N PRO A 137 -10.42 24.97 -0.11
CA PRO A 137 -9.04 25.29 0.22
C PRO A 137 -8.89 26.02 1.57
N SER A 138 -7.78 25.82 2.27
CA SER A 138 -7.52 26.30 3.64
C SER A 138 -6.08 26.80 3.81
N PRO A 139 -5.80 27.80 4.67
CA PRO A 139 -4.43 28.23 4.94
C PRO A 139 -3.62 27.23 5.79
N THR A 140 -4.27 26.26 6.44
CA THR A 140 -3.62 25.36 7.43
C THR A 140 -3.69 23.88 7.08
N SER A 141 -4.33 23.51 5.97
CA SER A 141 -4.47 22.13 5.54
C SER A 141 -4.64 22.08 4.02
N PRO A 142 -4.18 21.03 3.34
CA PRO A 142 -4.41 20.91 1.91
C PRO A 142 -5.91 20.69 1.62
N PRO A 143 -6.42 21.19 0.47
CA PRO A 143 -5.73 22.03 -0.49
C PRO A 143 -5.41 23.40 0.10
N PHE A 144 -4.17 23.86 -0.02
CA PHE A 144 -3.72 25.08 0.63
C PHE A 144 -4.21 26.33 -0.12
N SER A 145 -4.57 27.38 0.63
CA SER A 145 -4.97 28.69 0.11
C SER A 145 -4.09 29.81 0.67
N GLY A 146 -3.69 30.76 -0.17
CA GLY A 146 -2.99 31.97 0.26
C GLY A 146 -1.50 31.79 0.62
N LEU A 147 -0.91 30.64 0.30
CA LEU A 147 0.52 30.37 0.48
C LEU A 147 1.30 30.67 -0.80
N SER A 148 2.50 31.24 -0.68
CA SER A 148 3.43 31.40 -1.79
C SER A 148 4.08 30.07 -2.17
N GLN A 149 4.66 30.00 -3.37
CA GLN A 149 5.40 28.82 -3.81
C GLN A 149 6.59 28.51 -2.88
N GLN A 150 7.26 29.52 -2.31
CA GLN A 150 8.32 29.29 -1.32
C GLN A 150 7.79 28.71 -0.01
N GLN A 151 6.57 29.11 0.42
CA GLN A 151 5.95 28.55 1.61
C GLN A 151 5.52 27.11 1.39
N LEU A 152 4.94 26.80 0.22
CA LEU A 152 4.60 25.43 -0.17
C LEU A 152 5.85 24.55 -0.26
N ALA A 153 6.93 25.03 -0.87
CA ALA A 153 8.20 24.30 -0.94
C ALA A 153 8.85 24.06 0.43
N ALA A 154 8.58 24.92 1.41
CA ALA A 154 9.06 24.75 2.78
C ALA A 154 8.21 23.76 3.58
N ILE A 155 6.90 23.70 3.31
CA ILE A 155 6.00 22.69 3.89
C ILE A 155 6.34 21.33 3.31
N GLU A 156 6.43 21.25 1.98
CA GLU A 156 6.62 20.00 1.27
C GLU A 156 7.83 20.08 0.32
N PRO A 157 9.03 19.79 0.83
CA PRO A 157 10.26 19.81 0.04
C PRO A 157 10.44 18.58 -0.84
N SER A 158 9.53 17.60 -0.84
CA SER A 158 9.62 16.34 -1.63
C SER A 158 8.88 16.40 -2.96
N LEU A 159 8.36 17.56 -3.35
CA LEU A 159 7.83 17.84 -4.70
C LEU A 159 8.80 18.69 -5.53
N GLU A 160 8.73 18.58 -6.85
CA GLU A 160 9.39 19.55 -7.74
C GLU A 160 8.60 20.87 -7.76
N PRO A 161 9.25 22.03 -8.01
CA PRO A 161 8.59 23.33 -7.92
C PRO A 161 7.31 23.49 -8.74
N GLU A 162 7.25 22.85 -9.91
CA GLU A 162 6.09 22.81 -10.81
C GLU A 162 4.89 22.05 -10.24
N ASP A 163 5.12 21.04 -9.40
CA ASP A 163 4.08 20.16 -8.84
C ASP A 163 3.51 20.69 -7.52
N LEU A 164 4.13 21.71 -6.91
CA LEU A 164 3.63 22.35 -5.69
C LEU A 164 2.20 22.91 -5.84
N VAL A 165 1.76 23.19 -7.08
CA VAL A 165 0.38 23.63 -7.34
C VAL A 165 -0.65 22.56 -6.97
N LEU A 166 -0.30 21.27 -7.05
CA LEU A 166 -1.19 20.15 -6.73
C LEU A 166 -1.62 20.15 -5.26
N LEU A 167 -0.82 20.79 -4.39
CA LEU A 167 -1.16 20.97 -2.98
C LEU A 167 -2.24 22.04 -2.76
N THR A 168 -2.65 22.77 -3.81
CA THR A 168 -3.61 23.91 -3.72
C THR A 168 -4.94 23.64 -4.41
N THR A 169 -5.08 22.50 -5.09
CA THR A 169 -6.20 22.15 -5.95
C THR A 169 -6.93 20.88 -5.49
N GLY A 170 -8.03 20.53 -6.16
CA GLY A 170 -8.73 19.27 -5.95
C GLY A 170 -9.80 19.24 -4.83
N ALA A 171 -10.10 20.38 -4.19
CA ALA A 171 -11.20 20.47 -3.21
C ALA A 171 -12.54 20.05 -3.83
N THR A 172 -13.43 19.47 -3.02
CA THR A 172 -14.72 18.96 -3.52
C THR A 172 -15.73 20.06 -3.85
N GLY A 173 -15.60 21.24 -3.26
CA GLY A 173 -16.59 22.30 -3.34
C GLY A 173 -17.88 22.01 -2.55
N ALA A 174 -17.96 20.86 -1.85
CA ALA A 174 -19.14 20.45 -1.12
C ALA A 174 -19.37 21.29 0.16
N ALA A 175 -20.54 21.17 0.77
CA ALA A 175 -20.84 21.84 2.05
C ALA A 175 -20.26 21.09 3.26
N THR A 176 -20.01 19.79 3.11
CA THR A 176 -19.58 18.86 4.16
C THR A 176 -18.40 18.04 3.68
N THR A 177 -17.56 17.56 4.59
CA THR A 177 -16.49 16.59 4.26
C THR A 177 -16.94 15.15 4.46
N SER A 178 -18.07 14.94 5.16
CA SER A 178 -18.59 13.60 5.44
C SER A 178 -20.12 13.53 5.39
N GLY A 179 -20.63 12.34 5.05
CA GLY A 179 -22.01 11.88 5.19
C GLY A 179 -22.88 12.14 3.95
N ALA A 180 -22.38 12.95 3.01
CA ALA A 180 -23.07 13.28 1.78
C ALA A 180 -22.55 12.45 0.60
N PRO A 181 -23.42 12.12 -0.38
CA PRO A 181 -22.97 11.58 -1.65
C PRO A 181 -21.99 12.52 -2.36
N ASP A 182 -20.98 11.96 -3.03
CA ASP A 182 -20.10 12.75 -3.89
C ASP A 182 -20.77 13.02 -5.23
N THR A 183 -21.39 14.20 -5.36
CA THR A 183 -22.17 14.58 -6.54
C THR A 183 -21.32 14.88 -7.77
N ARG A 184 -19.98 14.88 -7.64
CA ARG A 184 -19.05 15.08 -8.75
C ARG A 184 -18.92 13.83 -9.62
N ILE A 185 -19.21 12.65 -9.07
CA ILE A 185 -19.18 11.38 -9.79
C ILE A 185 -20.38 11.30 -10.75
N ALA A 186 -20.11 10.93 -12.00
CA ALA A 186 -21.16 10.78 -13.00
C ALA A 186 -22.16 9.70 -12.57
N ASN A 187 -23.46 10.00 -12.68
CA ASN A 187 -24.54 9.10 -12.28
C ASN A 187 -24.48 8.62 -10.81
N PHE A 188 -23.87 9.37 -9.89
CA PHE A 188 -23.65 8.95 -8.49
C PHE A 188 -24.89 8.36 -7.76
N ALA A 189 -26.10 8.77 -8.13
CA ALA A 189 -27.35 8.30 -7.51
C ALA A 189 -27.99 7.07 -8.21
N ASN A 190 -27.49 6.69 -9.40
CA ASN A 190 -28.05 5.63 -10.25
C ASN A 190 -26.93 4.76 -10.85
N LEU A 191 -25.88 4.49 -10.08
CA LEU A 191 -24.77 3.67 -10.54
C LEU A 191 -25.21 2.22 -10.79
N PRO A 192 -24.73 1.58 -11.87
CA PRO A 192 -25.02 0.19 -12.15
C PRO A 192 -24.40 -0.71 -11.07
N ASP A 193 -24.96 -1.91 -10.90
CA ASP A 193 -24.47 -2.92 -9.95
C ASP A 193 -23.14 -3.57 -10.41
N GLY A 194 -22.04 -2.82 -10.22
CA GLY A 194 -20.68 -3.23 -10.56
C GLY A 194 -19.71 -2.06 -10.64
N SER A 195 -18.52 -2.30 -11.20
CA SER A 195 -17.44 -1.31 -11.28
C SER A 195 -17.82 -0.07 -12.12
N PHE A 196 -17.41 1.13 -11.70
CA PHE A 196 -17.67 2.37 -12.43
C PHE A 196 -16.45 3.31 -12.44
N GLN A 197 -16.34 4.14 -13.47
CA GLN A 197 -15.25 5.10 -13.57
C GLN A 197 -15.40 6.21 -12.51
N LEU A 198 -14.33 6.45 -11.75
CA LEU A 198 -14.28 7.45 -10.69
C LEU A 198 -14.25 8.89 -11.25
N THR A 199 -13.40 9.11 -12.25
CA THR A 199 -13.14 10.43 -12.82
C THR A 199 -14.16 10.83 -13.88
N GLY A 200 -14.32 12.13 -14.09
CA GLY A 200 -15.20 12.67 -15.10
C GLY A 200 -15.16 14.20 -15.14
N PRO A 201 -16.07 14.84 -15.91
CA PRO A 201 -16.06 16.30 -16.10
C PRO A 201 -16.16 17.14 -14.81
N HIS A 202 -16.67 16.57 -13.72
CA HIS A 202 -16.83 17.24 -12.42
C HIS A 202 -15.89 16.68 -11.32
N LEU A 203 -15.22 15.57 -11.58
CA LEU A 203 -14.20 14.95 -10.73
C LEU A 203 -12.96 14.68 -11.59
N PRO A 204 -12.15 15.70 -11.91
CA PRO A 204 -10.90 15.50 -12.64
C PRO A 204 -9.91 14.66 -11.82
N TYR A 205 -8.91 14.08 -12.48
CA TYR A 205 -7.86 13.28 -11.83
C TYR A 205 -7.18 14.02 -10.65
N ASP A 206 -6.97 15.32 -10.80
CA ASP A 206 -6.58 16.23 -9.71
C ASP A 206 -7.80 16.55 -8.81
N SER A 207 -8.25 15.55 -8.04
CA SER A 207 -9.33 15.69 -7.06
C SER A 207 -9.07 14.86 -5.82
N TYR A 208 -9.33 15.44 -4.66
CA TYR A 208 -9.50 14.65 -3.45
C TYR A 208 -10.76 13.79 -3.55
N THR A 209 -10.64 12.55 -3.12
CA THR A 209 -11.70 11.54 -3.14
C THR A 209 -11.91 10.99 -1.74
N GLY A 210 -13.06 10.38 -1.50
CA GLY A 210 -13.38 9.81 -0.20
C GLY A 210 -12.64 8.51 0.07
N ASP A 211 -12.22 8.33 1.31
CA ASP A 211 -11.66 7.09 1.81
C ASP A 211 -12.74 6.03 2.04
N THR A 212 -12.35 4.75 1.97
CA THR A 212 -13.28 3.62 2.13
C THR A 212 -12.91 2.72 3.32
N THR A 213 -13.56 1.57 3.49
CA THR A 213 -13.32 0.70 4.65
C THR A 213 -12.37 -0.42 4.29
N HIS A 214 -11.20 -0.43 4.92
CA HIS A 214 -10.17 -1.47 4.86
C HIS A 214 -9.84 -1.94 6.28
N ARG A 215 -10.67 -2.85 6.80
CA ARG A 215 -10.56 -3.39 8.16
C ARG A 215 -10.58 -4.91 8.14
N PHE A 216 -9.81 -5.55 8.99
CA PHE A 216 -9.55 -6.99 8.95
C PHE A 216 -10.78 -7.87 8.70
N TYR A 217 -11.73 -7.85 9.64
CA TYR A 217 -12.90 -8.73 9.57
C TYR A 217 -13.87 -8.29 8.48
N GLN A 218 -13.96 -7.00 8.18
CA GLN A 218 -14.76 -6.48 7.08
C GLN A 218 -14.21 -6.97 5.75
N MET A 219 -12.90 -6.93 5.53
CA MET A 219 -12.32 -7.35 4.25
C MET A 219 -12.47 -8.84 4.01
N TRP A 220 -12.34 -9.67 5.05
CA TRP A 220 -12.75 -11.07 4.98
C TRP A 220 -14.22 -11.26 4.55
N GLN A 221 -15.14 -10.42 5.04
CA GLN A 221 -16.54 -10.45 4.59
C GLN A 221 -16.71 -9.96 3.16
N GLN A 222 -15.93 -8.95 2.73
CA GLN A 222 -16.00 -8.40 1.37
C GLN A 222 -15.59 -9.42 0.30
N SER A 223 -14.57 -10.24 0.60
CA SER A 223 -14.10 -11.30 -0.30
C SER A 223 -15.08 -12.46 -0.45
N ASP A 224 -15.97 -12.67 0.53
CA ASP A 224 -17.01 -13.71 0.54
C ASP A 224 -16.50 -15.09 0.08
N CYS A 225 -15.51 -15.61 0.80
CA CYS A 225 -14.84 -16.85 0.40
C CYS A 225 -15.55 -18.09 0.94
N SER A 226 -15.73 -19.09 0.07
CA SER A 226 -16.30 -20.37 0.43
C SER A 226 -15.88 -21.47 -0.55
N ALA A 227 -15.45 -22.62 -0.02
CA ALA A 227 -15.15 -23.79 -0.85
C ALA A 227 -16.35 -24.28 -1.68
N ALA A 228 -17.59 -23.93 -1.30
CA ALA A 228 -18.78 -24.22 -2.09
C ALA A 228 -18.80 -23.47 -3.44
N ASN A 229 -18.05 -22.38 -3.57
CA ASN A 229 -17.92 -21.57 -4.78
C ASN A 229 -16.65 -21.92 -5.59
N ALA A 230 -15.83 -22.86 -5.12
CA ALA A 230 -14.56 -23.19 -5.73
C ALA A 230 -14.74 -23.76 -7.16
N ARG A 231 -13.89 -23.31 -8.07
CA ARG A 231 -13.84 -23.73 -9.49
C ARG A 231 -12.39 -23.72 -9.98
N PRO A 232 -12.04 -24.35 -11.12
CA PRO A 232 -10.64 -24.44 -11.56
C PRO A 232 -9.87 -23.11 -11.63
N GLY A 233 -10.51 -22.03 -12.10
CA GLY A 233 -9.90 -20.68 -12.15
C GLY A 233 -10.12 -19.82 -10.88
N ASN A 234 -10.71 -20.38 -9.83
CA ASN A 234 -10.88 -19.75 -8.52
C ASN A 234 -10.99 -20.85 -7.44
N PRO A 235 -9.87 -21.50 -7.10
CA PRO A 235 -9.88 -22.67 -6.22
C PRO A 235 -10.23 -22.33 -4.76
N THR A 236 -10.14 -21.06 -4.36
CA THR A 236 -10.45 -20.58 -3.01
C THR A 236 -11.93 -20.22 -2.89
N GLY A 237 -12.61 -19.97 -4.01
CA GLY A 237 -14.04 -19.66 -4.03
C GLY A 237 -14.38 -18.28 -3.44
N CYS A 238 -13.41 -17.37 -3.39
CA CYS A 238 -13.63 -15.96 -3.08
C CYS A 238 -14.38 -15.28 -4.21
N LEU A 239 -15.53 -14.68 -3.91
CA LEU A 239 -16.40 -14.06 -4.92
C LEU A 239 -16.18 -12.55 -5.07
N ASN A 240 -15.59 -11.89 -4.06
CA ASN A 240 -15.36 -10.44 -4.03
C ASN A 240 -16.63 -9.61 -4.27
N ASP A 241 -17.78 -10.05 -3.71
CA ASP A 241 -19.11 -9.58 -4.11
C ASP A 241 -19.94 -8.88 -3.01
N LEU A 242 -19.30 -8.51 -1.88
CA LEU A 242 -19.97 -7.84 -0.75
C LEU A 242 -19.39 -6.45 -0.38
N TYR A 243 -18.58 -5.82 -1.24
CA TYR A 243 -17.83 -4.60 -0.93
C TYR A 243 -18.72 -3.43 -0.46
N PRO A 244 -19.67 -2.91 -1.26
CA PRO A 244 -20.53 -1.81 -0.83
C PRO A 244 -21.42 -2.16 0.36
N PHE A 245 -21.88 -3.41 0.45
CA PHE A 245 -22.74 -3.87 1.53
C PHE A 245 -22.02 -3.86 2.87
N VAL A 246 -20.82 -4.44 2.94
CA VAL A 246 -20.03 -4.47 4.18
C VAL A 246 -19.72 -3.06 4.64
N ILE A 247 -19.27 -2.19 3.72
CA ILE A 247 -18.96 -0.78 4.00
C ILE A 247 -20.17 -0.05 4.60
N THR A 248 -21.31 -0.07 3.89
CA THR A 248 -22.50 0.70 4.27
C THR A 248 -23.10 0.23 5.60
N THR A 249 -23.05 -1.07 5.86
CA THR A 249 -23.64 -1.66 7.07
C THR A 249 -22.69 -1.67 8.27
N TYR A 250 -21.38 -1.59 8.06
CA TYR A 250 -20.39 -1.34 9.12
C TYR A 250 -20.48 0.09 9.63
N ALA A 251 -20.35 1.06 8.72
CA ALA A 251 -20.39 2.48 9.06
C ALA A 251 -21.76 2.85 9.69
N GLY A 252 -22.82 2.29 9.12
CA GLY A 252 -24.22 2.60 9.41
C GLY A 252 -24.59 4.05 9.07
N PRO A 253 -25.78 4.54 9.47
CA PRO A 253 -26.47 5.57 8.70
C PRO A 253 -25.86 6.98 8.78
N THR A 254 -24.85 7.18 9.64
CA THR A 254 -24.21 8.48 9.87
C THR A 254 -22.70 8.46 9.62
N ALA A 255 -22.10 7.30 9.33
CA ALA A 255 -20.65 7.23 9.14
C ALA A 255 -20.34 7.13 7.64
N ASP A 256 -19.57 8.10 7.18
CA ASP A 256 -19.10 8.22 5.81
C ASP A 256 -17.83 7.41 5.62
N LYS A 257 -17.95 6.24 4.98
CA LYS A 257 -16.84 5.31 4.77
C LYS A 257 -16.83 4.69 3.37
N GLY A 258 -17.30 5.44 2.37
CA GLY A 258 -17.14 5.11 0.95
C GLY A 258 -18.42 4.70 0.24
N GLY A 259 -19.39 4.03 0.87
CA GLY A 259 -20.62 3.60 0.17
C GLY A 259 -20.28 2.82 -1.11
N GLY A 260 -20.74 3.31 -2.27
CA GLY A 260 -20.40 2.76 -3.59
C GLY A 260 -18.96 3.04 -4.05
N THR A 261 -18.21 3.95 -3.42
CA THR A 261 -16.83 4.33 -3.79
C THR A 261 -15.89 3.14 -3.91
N SER A 262 -16.14 2.04 -3.19
CA SER A 262 -15.35 0.80 -3.31
C SER A 262 -15.34 0.20 -4.71
N MET A 263 -16.37 0.45 -5.53
CA MET A 263 -16.44 -0.08 -6.90
C MET A 263 -15.83 0.86 -7.94
N ALA A 264 -15.23 1.97 -7.52
CA ALA A 264 -14.68 2.97 -8.43
C ALA A 264 -13.31 2.55 -9.00
N PHE A 265 -12.96 3.01 -10.19
CA PHE A 265 -11.61 2.87 -10.77
C PHE A 265 -11.16 4.11 -11.55
N PHE A 266 -9.85 4.34 -11.62
CA PHE A 266 -9.22 5.29 -12.52
C PHE A 266 -9.11 4.73 -13.93
N ASN A 267 -9.33 5.56 -14.95
CA ASN A 267 -9.33 5.12 -16.34
C ASN A 267 -8.10 5.63 -17.11
N MET A 268 -7.09 4.76 -17.22
CA MET A 268 -5.86 5.02 -17.99
C MET A 268 -6.09 5.26 -19.49
N GLN A 269 -7.19 4.75 -20.06
CA GLN A 269 -7.55 5.01 -21.46
C GLN A 269 -8.06 6.45 -21.68
N THR A 270 -8.46 7.14 -20.61
CA THR A 270 -8.87 8.55 -20.65
C THR A 270 -7.83 9.49 -20.04
N GLY A 271 -6.66 8.97 -19.66
CA GLY A 271 -5.51 9.76 -19.22
C GLY A 271 -5.28 9.85 -17.71
N ASP A 272 -6.02 9.08 -16.90
CA ASP A 272 -5.73 8.98 -15.46
C ASP A 272 -4.43 8.21 -15.20
N ALA A 273 -3.80 8.46 -14.04
CA ALA A 273 -2.56 7.81 -13.59
C ALA A 273 -1.44 7.79 -14.64
N PRO A 274 -1.08 8.95 -15.23
CA PRO A 274 -0.18 9.03 -16.38
C PRO A 274 1.24 8.55 -16.08
N LEU A 275 1.77 8.78 -14.87
CA LEU A 275 3.10 8.31 -14.51
C LEU A 275 3.08 6.79 -14.30
N PHE A 276 2.10 6.26 -13.57
CA PHE A 276 1.95 4.80 -13.42
C PHE A 276 1.83 4.09 -14.78
N LYS A 277 1.00 4.64 -15.68
CA LYS A 277 0.89 4.12 -17.06
C LYS A 277 2.25 4.14 -17.77
N LYS A 278 2.97 5.27 -17.72
CA LYS A 278 4.30 5.39 -18.34
C LYS A 278 5.28 4.35 -17.78
N LEU A 279 5.31 4.17 -16.47
CA LEU A 279 6.21 3.20 -15.84
C LEU A 279 5.86 1.77 -16.22
N ALA A 280 4.57 1.44 -16.33
CA ALA A 280 4.14 0.14 -16.82
C ALA A 280 4.48 -0.10 -18.29
N ASP A 281 4.39 0.93 -19.14
CA ASP A 281 4.79 0.85 -20.55
C ASP A 281 6.31 0.70 -20.73
N GLU A 282 7.11 1.29 -19.84
CA GLU A 282 8.57 1.33 -19.97
C GLU A 282 9.29 0.20 -19.22
N PHE A 283 8.71 -0.27 -18.12
CA PHE A 283 9.35 -1.19 -17.16
C PHE A 283 8.49 -2.44 -16.89
N THR A 284 8.67 -3.12 -15.76
CA THR A 284 7.95 -4.37 -15.47
C THR A 284 6.95 -4.15 -14.34
N ILE A 285 5.72 -4.61 -14.54
CA ILE A 285 4.65 -4.62 -13.53
C ILE A 285 4.33 -6.04 -13.10
N ASN A 286 3.88 -6.20 -11.87
CA ASN A 286 3.25 -7.44 -11.41
C ASN A 286 1.74 -7.21 -11.27
N ASP A 287 0.94 -8.01 -11.99
CA ASP A 287 -0.54 -7.92 -11.96
C ASP A 287 -1.19 -8.97 -11.05
N ASN A 288 -0.40 -9.54 -10.14
CA ASN A 288 -0.73 -10.56 -9.15
C ASN A 288 0.08 -10.36 -7.85
N TYR A 289 0.34 -9.09 -7.50
CA TYR A 289 1.00 -8.69 -6.26
C TYR A 289 -0.07 -8.30 -5.24
N HIS A 290 0.01 -8.85 -4.05
CA HIS A 290 -1.03 -8.83 -3.04
C HIS A 290 -0.62 -8.08 -1.78
N GLN A 291 -1.63 -7.63 -1.08
CA GLN A 291 -1.49 -7.15 0.27
C GLN A 291 -1.46 -8.39 1.22
N PRO A 292 -0.49 -8.49 2.15
CA PRO A 292 -0.28 -9.70 2.97
C PRO A 292 -1.41 -9.99 3.97
N GLY A 293 -1.95 -8.95 4.61
CA GLY A 293 -3.06 -9.05 5.55
C GLY A 293 -4.35 -8.49 4.96
N GLN A 294 -5.48 -9.04 5.38
CA GLN A 294 -6.74 -8.32 5.40
C GLN A 294 -6.60 -7.22 6.47
N GLY A 295 -7.02 -6.00 6.19
CA GLY A 295 -6.88 -4.87 7.11
C GLY A 295 -6.21 -3.66 6.48
N GLY A 296 -5.90 -2.66 7.32
CA GLY A 296 -5.34 -1.38 6.90
C GLY A 296 -3.83 -1.27 7.08
N THR A 297 -3.28 -0.13 6.72
CA THR A 297 -1.86 0.28 6.76
C THR A 297 -0.97 -0.35 7.84
N GLY A 298 -1.38 -0.34 9.11
CA GLY A 298 -0.50 -0.76 10.22
C GLY A 298 -0.07 -2.22 10.12
N ILE A 299 -1.00 -3.13 9.85
CA ILE A 299 -0.68 -4.58 9.69
C ILE A 299 0.19 -4.80 8.45
N GLN A 300 -0.06 -4.05 7.38
CA GLN A 300 0.63 -4.17 6.10
C GLN A 300 2.09 -3.80 6.20
N HIS A 301 2.38 -2.66 6.83
CA HIS A 301 3.74 -2.23 7.04
C HIS A 301 4.50 -3.20 7.94
N VAL A 302 3.87 -3.72 9.00
CA VAL A 302 4.47 -4.77 9.83
C VAL A 302 4.86 -5.99 9.00
N PHE A 303 3.96 -6.53 8.15
CA PHE A 303 4.30 -7.62 7.25
C PHE A 303 5.41 -7.26 6.26
N MET A 304 5.46 -6.02 5.76
CA MET A 304 6.52 -5.56 4.86
C MET A 304 7.90 -5.52 5.51
N GLY A 305 7.97 -5.31 6.83
CA GLY A 305 9.22 -5.28 7.58
C GLY A 305 9.63 -6.62 8.20
N ALA A 306 8.67 -7.44 8.61
CA ALA A 306 8.90 -8.65 9.40
C ALA A 306 8.45 -9.95 8.70
N GLY A 307 7.75 -9.85 7.57
CA GLY A 307 7.16 -11.00 6.87
C GLY A 307 6.08 -11.71 7.69
N ASP A 308 5.64 -11.11 8.78
CA ASP A 308 4.78 -11.70 9.81
C ASP A 308 4.13 -10.58 10.62
N ASP A 309 3.07 -10.89 11.37
CA ASP A 309 2.42 -9.93 12.27
C ASP A 309 3.04 -9.89 13.69
N ILE A 310 2.90 -8.74 14.34
CA ILE A 310 3.31 -8.52 15.74
C ILE A 310 2.14 -8.80 16.69
N PHE A 311 2.46 -9.03 17.96
CA PHE A 311 1.47 -9.37 18.98
C PHE A 311 1.63 -8.50 20.22
N TRP A 312 0.54 -8.39 20.97
CA TRP A 312 0.52 -7.69 22.24
C TRP A 312 1.44 -8.39 23.27
N SER A 313 2.43 -7.66 23.77
CA SER A 313 3.42 -8.18 24.71
C SER A 313 3.60 -7.26 25.93
N ASP A 314 4.46 -7.62 26.86
CA ASP A 314 4.94 -6.76 27.95
C ASP A 314 5.98 -5.70 27.49
N GLY A 315 6.28 -5.61 26.19
CA GLY A 315 7.35 -4.80 25.63
C GLY A 315 8.74 -5.46 25.66
N ALA A 316 8.84 -6.66 26.25
CA ALA A 316 10.04 -7.49 26.29
C ALA A 316 9.86 -8.82 25.53
N GLY A 317 8.74 -8.97 24.81
CA GLY A 317 8.42 -10.14 24.00
C GLY A 317 7.63 -11.23 24.70
N THR A 318 7.27 -11.06 25.98
CA THR A 318 6.37 -12.01 26.65
C THR A 318 4.93 -11.67 26.23
N PRO A 319 4.17 -12.60 25.63
CA PRO A 319 2.78 -12.34 25.24
C PRO A 319 1.94 -12.01 26.48
N THR A 320 1.13 -10.96 26.38
CA THR A 320 0.18 -10.56 27.42
C THR A 320 -1.17 -10.21 26.80
N VAL A 321 -2.18 -9.97 27.65
CA VAL A 321 -3.54 -9.67 27.19
C VAL A 321 -3.68 -8.15 26.99
N PRO A 322 -4.11 -7.67 25.81
CA PRO A 322 -4.41 -6.26 25.59
C PRO A 322 -5.61 -5.81 26.43
N PRO A 323 -5.85 -4.49 26.57
CA PRO A 323 -7.09 -3.99 27.17
C PRO A 323 -8.31 -4.64 26.51
N ALA A 324 -9.31 -5.05 27.30
CA ALA A 324 -10.47 -5.79 26.78
C ALA A 324 -11.25 -5.04 25.69
N SER A 325 -11.21 -3.70 25.69
CA SER A 325 -11.79 -2.85 24.64
C SER A 325 -11.08 -2.97 23.29
N GLN A 326 -9.86 -3.49 23.26
CA GLN A 326 -9.06 -3.71 22.06
C GLN A 326 -9.14 -5.15 21.54
N ILE A 327 -9.71 -6.10 22.30
CA ILE A 327 -9.93 -7.46 21.84
C ILE A 327 -11.17 -7.48 20.96
N ALA A 328 -10.99 -7.84 19.70
CA ALA A 328 -12.06 -7.79 18.72
C ALA A 328 -13.15 -8.84 19.03
N ASN A 329 -14.39 -8.41 18.88
CA ASN A 329 -15.56 -9.28 18.85
C ASN A 329 -16.41 -8.88 17.65
N PRO A 330 -16.17 -9.50 16.48
CA PRO A 330 -16.83 -9.13 15.24
C PRO A 330 -18.25 -9.69 15.12
N ASN A 331 -18.80 -10.29 16.17
CA ASN A 331 -20.22 -10.61 16.16
C ASN A 331 -21.03 -9.31 16.09
N PRO A 332 -22.00 -9.22 15.16
CA PRO A 332 -22.79 -8.01 15.01
C PRO A 332 -23.61 -7.70 16.25
N LYS A 333 -23.76 -6.40 16.52
CA LYS A 333 -24.72 -5.90 17.50
C LYS A 333 -26.13 -6.30 17.07
N PRO A 334 -27.07 -6.48 18.02
CA PRO A 334 -28.46 -6.76 17.69
C PRO A 334 -28.99 -5.81 16.62
N THR A 335 -29.74 -6.35 15.66
CA THR A 335 -30.35 -5.62 14.52
C THR A 335 -29.36 -4.94 13.56
N THR A 336 -28.09 -5.37 13.52
CA THR A 336 -27.09 -4.88 12.56
C THR A 336 -26.42 -6.05 11.84
N ASN A 337 -25.73 -5.79 10.73
CA ASN A 337 -25.02 -6.84 9.97
C ASN A 337 -23.52 -6.82 10.27
N ASN A 338 -22.90 -5.64 10.20
CA ASN A 338 -21.45 -5.49 10.29
C ASN A 338 -21.01 -4.47 11.34
N ARG A 339 -21.91 -4.05 12.25
CA ARG A 339 -21.54 -3.23 13.42
C ARG A 339 -21.18 -4.13 14.57
N TYR A 340 -19.90 -4.26 14.84
CA TYR A 340 -19.40 -5.25 15.79
C TYR A 340 -19.65 -4.89 17.25
N THR A 341 -19.73 -5.93 18.08
CA THR A 341 -19.90 -5.83 19.54
C THR A 341 -18.70 -5.12 20.16
N VAL A 342 -17.49 -5.51 19.76
CA VAL A 342 -16.24 -4.78 20.04
C VAL A 342 -15.45 -4.66 18.74
N ASP A 343 -15.31 -3.44 18.24
CA ASP A 343 -14.48 -3.13 17.05
C ASP A 343 -13.00 -3.00 17.46
N GLY A 344 -12.49 -4.10 18.04
CA GLY A 344 -11.14 -4.18 18.58
C GLY A 344 -10.07 -4.29 17.49
N ARG A 345 -8.82 -4.11 17.92
CA ARG A 345 -7.65 -4.13 17.04
C ARG A 345 -6.83 -5.40 17.16
N PHE A 346 -7.19 -6.31 18.07
CA PHE A 346 -6.43 -7.53 18.31
C PHE A 346 -7.31 -8.77 18.41
N SER A 347 -6.77 -9.93 18.03
CA SER A 347 -7.39 -11.23 18.27
C SER A 347 -6.35 -12.30 18.58
N ASP A 348 -6.71 -13.19 19.51
CA ASP A 348 -6.02 -14.47 19.65
C ASP A 348 -6.68 -15.48 18.71
N CYS A 349 -6.10 -15.61 17.52
CA CYS A 349 -6.55 -16.49 16.45
C CYS A 349 -6.14 -17.96 16.63
N SER A 350 -5.45 -18.31 17.73
CA SER A 350 -5.20 -19.71 18.08
C SER A 350 -6.42 -20.38 18.72
N ASN A 351 -7.35 -19.59 19.26
CA ASN A 351 -8.50 -20.07 20.00
C ASN A 351 -9.80 -19.86 19.21
N THR A 352 -10.36 -20.94 18.65
CA THR A 352 -11.60 -20.91 17.86
C THR A 352 -12.86 -20.56 18.67
N LEU A 353 -12.78 -20.51 20.00
CA LEU A 353 -13.87 -19.99 20.84
C LEU A 353 -13.94 -18.46 20.84
N ASN A 354 -12.86 -17.78 20.41
CA ASN A 354 -12.88 -16.33 20.27
C ASN A 354 -13.79 -15.94 19.08
N PRO A 355 -14.69 -14.94 19.26
CA PRO A 355 -15.56 -14.48 18.19
C PRO A 355 -14.77 -14.08 16.93
N GLY A 356 -15.27 -14.48 15.76
CA GLY A 356 -14.63 -14.22 14.47
C GLY A 356 -13.58 -15.23 14.04
N VAL A 357 -12.99 -16.00 14.96
CA VAL A 357 -11.88 -16.92 14.64
C VAL A 357 -12.38 -18.18 13.94
N ALA A 358 -13.40 -18.85 14.47
CA ALA A 358 -13.90 -20.11 13.92
C ALA A 358 -14.33 -20.02 12.44
N PRO A 359 -15.04 -18.98 11.96
CA PRO A 359 -15.40 -18.86 10.55
C PRO A 359 -14.19 -18.86 9.60
N ILE A 360 -13.13 -18.11 9.94
CA ILE A 360 -11.90 -18.04 9.11
C ILE A 360 -11.17 -19.39 9.17
N VAL A 361 -10.89 -19.91 10.37
CA VAL A 361 -10.12 -21.16 10.54
C VAL A 361 -10.84 -22.36 9.91
N SER A 362 -12.16 -22.42 10.01
CA SER A 362 -12.95 -23.49 9.39
C SER A 362 -12.91 -23.41 7.87
N TYR A 363 -12.94 -22.19 7.29
CA TYR A 363 -12.78 -22.00 5.86
C TYR A 363 -11.37 -22.40 5.38
N LEU A 364 -10.31 -21.99 6.08
CA LEU A 364 -8.94 -22.38 5.75
C LEU A 364 -8.78 -23.90 5.67
N ALA A 365 -9.40 -24.64 6.60
CA ALA A 365 -9.39 -26.10 6.61
C ALA A 365 -10.13 -26.77 5.42
N THR A 366 -10.87 -26.00 4.61
CA THR A 366 -11.57 -26.51 3.41
C THR A 366 -10.83 -26.25 2.11
N LEU A 367 -9.70 -25.53 2.15
CA LEU A 367 -8.93 -25.19 0.97
C LEU A 367 -8.25 -26.41 0.34
N PRO A 368 -7.97 -26.38 -0.98
CA PRO A 368 -7.36 -27.50 -1.69
C PRO A 368 -5.86 -27.69 -1.39
N TYR A 369 -5.32 -26.91 -0.45
CA TYR A 369 -3.94 -26.97 0.03
C TYR A 369 -3.92 -26.82 1.55
N GLU A 370 -2.86 -27.33 2.19
CA GLU A 370 -2.74 -27.29 3.65
C GLU A 370 -2.32 -25.89 4.12
N VAL A 371 -3.16 -25.28 4.96
CA VAL A 371 -2.91 -23.99 5.59
C VAL A 371 -3.57 -23.95 6.97
N GLY A 372 -2.87 -23.35 7.93
CA GLY A 372 -3.36 -23.12 9.29
C GLY A 372 -3.47 -21.62 9.61
N PRO A 373 -3.98 -21.25 10.79
CA PRO A 373 -4.12 -19.85 11.17
C PRO A 373 -2.80 -19.11 11.38
N ASN A 374 -1.69 -19.84 11.56
CA ASN A 374 -0.37 -19.28 11.88
C ASN A 374 -0.31 -18.46 13.20
N CYS A 375 -1.08 -18.87 14.21
CA CYS A 375 -1.23 -18.15 15.47
C CYS A 375 -0.73 -18.95 16.67
N ALA A 376 0.11 -18.34 17.52
CA ALA A 376 0.57 -18.94 18.76
C ALA A 376 -0.44 -18.77 19.90
N VAL A 377 -0.51 -19.77 20.80
CA VAL A 377 -1.43 -19.74 21.95
C VAL A 377 -1.16 -18.54 22.85
N GLY A 378 -2.22 -17.80 23.20
CA GLY A 378 -2.16 -16.64 24.09
C GLY A 378 -1.55 -15.38 23.46
N HIS A 379 -1.27 -15.39 22.15
CA HIS A 379 -0.78 -14.21 21.42
C HIS A 379 -1.96 -13.47 20.78
N TYR A 380 -2.05 -12.17 21.05
CA TYR A 380 -3.07 -11.29 20.48
C TYR A 380 -2.45 -10.48 19.35
N TYR A 381 -2.74 -10.87 18.12
CA TYR A 381 -2.17 -10.31 16.89
C TYR A 381 -2.91 -9.06 16.43
N MET A 382 -2.21 -8.15 15.78
CA MET A 382 -2.74 -6.87 15.32
C MET A 382 -3.57 -7.06 14.04
N LEU A 383 -4.83 -6.64 14.10
CA LEU A 383 -5.77 -6.74 12.98
C LEU A 383 -5.93 -5.43 12.21
N ASN A 384 -5.85 -4.31 12.92
CA ASN A 384 -6.16 -2.98 12.39
C ASN A 384 -5.13 -1.96 12.85
N ASN A 385 -5.10 -0.80 12.18
CA ASN A 385 -4.18 0.30 12.47
C ASN A 385 -4.06 0.60 13.98
N THR A 386 -2.88 0.32 14.52
CA THR A 386 -2.49 0.60 15.89
C THR A 386 -1.14 1.29 15.88
N ASN A 387 -1.00 2.40 16.61
CA ASN A 387 0.25 3.14 16.66
C ASN A 387 1.38 2.27 17.22
N PRO A 388 2.63 2.48 16.76
CA PRO A 388 3.79 1.88 17.39
C PRO A 388 3.94 2.32 18.85
N GLY A 389 4.57 1.47 19.66
CA GLY A 389 4.82 1.76 21.08
C GLY A 389 5.88 2.82 21.34
N PHE A 390 6.58 3.26 20.29
CA PHE A 390 7.51 4.38 20.32
C PHE A 390 6.92 5.61 19.63
N LEU A 391 7.12 6.77 20.24
CA LEU A 391 6.98 8.06 19.58
C LEU A 391 8.11 8.28 18.57
N PRO A 392 8.00 9.22 17.61
CA PRO A 392 9.06 9.51 16.64
C PRO A 392 10.43 9.79 17.26
N ASN A 393 10.49 10.42 18.44
CA ASN A 393 11.75 10.68 19.16
C ASN A 393 12.37 9.43 19.85
N GLY A 394 11.69 8.28 19.79
CA GLY A 394 12.08 7.01 20.41
C GLY A 394 11.73 6.88 21.89
N GLN A 395 10.92 7.79 22.44
CA GLN A 395 10.33 7.58 23.76
C GLN A 395 9.19 6.56 23.70
N VAL A 396 9.05 5.73 24.73
CA VAL A 396 7.94 4.79 24.83
C VAL A 396 6.64 5.53 25.12
N ASP A 397 5.63 5.34 24.29
CA ASP A 397 4.29 5.90 24.43
C ASP A 397 3.50 5.16 25.52
N THR A 398 3.89 5.39 26.77
CA THR A 398 3.29 4.72 27.93
C THR A 398 1.78 5.01 28.04
N ALA A 399 1.34 6.20 27.64
CA ALA A 399 -0.06 6.59 27.67
C ALA A 399 -0.88 5.89 26.57
N GLY A 400 -0.36 5.83 25.35
CA GLY A 400 -0.96 5.08 24.25
C GLY A 400 -1.04 3.59 24.55
N ILE A 401 0.03 3.00 25.11
CA ILE A 401 0.04 1.59 25.53
C ILE A 401 -1.01 1.32 26.61
N ALA A 402 -1.05 2.13 27.66
CA ALA A 402 -2.01 1.94 28.76
C ALA A 402 -3.47 2.05 28.32
N SER A 403 -3.76 2.88 27.30
CA SER A 403 -5.11 3.04 26.73
C SER A 403 -5.43 2.04 25.61
N GLY A 404 -4.45 1.27 25.15
CA GLY A 404 -4.59 0.40 23.98
C GLY A 404 -4.57 1.13 22.63
N GLY A 405 -4.20 2.41 22.62
CA GLY A 405 -4.03 3.21 21.40
C GLY A 405 -2.74 2.89 20.64
N SER A 406 -1.73 2.39 21.36
CA SER A 406 -0.41 2.01 20.84
C SER A 406 -0.08 0.58 21.28
N ILE A 407 0.53 -0.21 20.40
CA ILE A 407 1.00 -1.55 20.73
C ILE A 407 2.36 -1.45 21.43
N PRO A 408 2.63 -2.24 22.50
CA PRO A 408 3.94 -2.28 23.11
C PRO A 408 5.08 -2.55 22.10
N PRO A 409 6.30 -2.03 22.35
CA PRO A 409 7.48 -2.36 21.55
C PRO A 409 7.61 -3.86 21.26
N SER A 410 7.88 -4.20 20.00
CA SER A 410 8.00 -5.57 19.53
C SER A 410 9.46 -6.02 19.49
N ASN A 411 9.69 -7.29 19.78
CA ASN A 411 10.96 -7.97 19.58
C ASN A 411 10.92 -8.95 18.38
N VAL A 412 9.83 -8.94 17.61
CA VAL A 412 9.77 -9.64 16.34
C VAL A 412 10.84 -9.06 15.43
N ARG A 413 11.66 -9.94 14.87
CA ARG A 413 12.81 -9.59 14.04
C ARG A 413 12.37 -8.95 12.73
N THR A 414 13.00 -7.85 12.35
CA THR A 414 12.73 -7.15 11.09
C THR A 414 13.85 -7.33 10.08
N ILE A 415 13.62 -6.89 8.85
CA ILE A 415 14.65 -6.81 7.81
C ILE A 415 15.81 -5.89 8.21
N GLY A 416 15.55 -4.81 8.98
CA GLY A 416 16.59 -3.96 9.54
C GLY A 416 17.56 -4.72 10.45
N ASP A 417 17.05 -5.62 11.30
CA ASP A 417 17.89 -6.50 12.12
C ASP A 417 18.76 -7.43 11.27
N ALA A 418 18.19 -8.04 10.22
CA ALA A 418 18.92 -8.94 9.33
C ALA A 418 20.04 -8.21 8.55
N LEU A 419 19.79 -6.97 8.14
CA LEU A 419 20.78 -6.11 7.48
C LEU A 419 21.88 -5.67 8.45
N ASN A 420 21.53 -5.35 9.69
CA ASN A 420 22.47 -5.03 10.77
C ASN A 420 23.44 -6.20 11.06
N ASP A 421 22.93 -7.43 11.16
CA ASP A 421 23.74 -8.62 11.40
C ASP A 421 24.84 -8.83 10.34
N LYS A 422 24.59 -8.35 9.11
CA LYS A 422 25.51 -8.43 7.98
C LYS A 422 26.24 -7.12 7.68
N LYS A 423 26.01 -6.06 8.47
CA LYS A 423 26.59 -4.72 8.27
C LYS A 423 26.27 -4.16 6.88
N ILE A 424 25.06 -4.41 6.40
CA ILE A 424 24.56 -3.89 5.13
C ILE A 424 23.83 -2.58 5.40
N GLY A 425 24.21 -1.53 4.68
CA GLY A 425 23.61 -0.22 4.83
C GLY A 425 22.13 -0.22 4.49
N TRP A 426 21.33 0.33 5.40
CA TRP A 426 19.90 0.49 5.20
C TRP A 426 19.36 1.75 5.87
N ALA A 427 18.23 2.25 5.37
CA ALA A 427 17.49 3.33 6.03
C ALA A 427 16.00 3.30 5.67
N TYR A 428 15.18 3.75 6.61
CA TYR A 428 13.78 4.11 6.42
C TYR A 428 13.67 5.64 6.36
N TYR A 429 13.12 6.15 5.27
CA TYR A 429 12.92 7.57 5.02
C TYR A 429 11.42 7.91 5.06
N GLY A 430 10.99 8.60 6.11
CA GLY A 430 9.61 9.04 6.26
C GLY A 430 9.44 10.53 5.97
N GLY A 431 8.42 10.89 5.18
CA GLY A 431 8.05 12.29 4.98
C GLY A 431 7.72 12.98 6.30
N ALA A 432 8.22 14.21 6.49
CA ALA A 432 8.04 15.02 7.71
C ALA A 432 8.53 14.37 9.03
N TYR A 433 9.36 13.33 8.99
CA TYR A 433 9.86 12.65 10.19
C TYR A 433 10.59 13.60 11.15
N ASN A 434 11.48 14.46 10.64
CA ASN A 434 12.23 15.38 11.51
C ASN A 434 11.30 16.38 12.22
N ALA A 435 10.26 16.86 11.53
CA ALA A 435 9.22 17.69 12.13
C ALA A 435 8.43 16.92 13.19
N ALA A 436 8.10 15.65 12.95
CA ALA A 436 7.41 14.80 13.92
C ALA A 436 8.26 14.54 15.18
N VAL A 437 9.57 14.34 15.02
CA VAL A 437 10.52 14.26 16.14
C VAL A 437 10.52 15.56 16.96
N ASN A 438 10.52 16.72 16.30
CA ASN A 438 10.47 18.02 16.97
C ASN A 438 9.15 18.20 17.74
N LEU A 439 8.01 17.82 17.15
CA LEU A 439 6.71 17.85 17.84
C LEU A 439 6.69 16.91 19.06
N ALA A 440 7.24 15.70 18.93
CA ALA A 440 7.37 14.76 20.04
C ALA A 440 8.29 15.28 21.16
N ASN A 441 9.22 16.18 20.83
CA ASN A 441 10.06 16.91 21.79
C ASN A 441 9.42 18.19 22.32
N GLY A 442 8.15 18.47 21.99
CA GLY A 442 7.37 19.60 22.49
C GLY A 442 7.55 20.90 21.70
N SER A 443 8.03 20.84 20.45
CA SER A 443 8.14 22.02 19.60
C SER A 443 6.77 22.67 19.37
N THR A 444 6.75 24.00 19.40
CA THR A 444 5.61 24.84 19.04
C THR A 444 5.91 25.70 17.80
N ASN A 445 7.03 25.44 17.13
CA ASN A 445 7.41 26.14 15.91
C ASN A 445 6.40 25.78 14.79
N PRO A 446 5.76 26.76 14.15
CA PRO A 446 4.84 26.49 13.04
C PRO A 446 5.45 25.70 11.89
N ALA A 447 6.78 25.76 11.68
CA ALA A 447 7.47 24.97 10.66
C ALA A 447 7.41 23.45 10.95
N ASP A 448 7.29 23.05 12.21
CA ASP A 448 7.19 21.63 12.60
C ASP A 448 5.76 21.10 12.52
N ALA A 449 4.76 21.95 12.23
CA ALA A 449 3.36 21.53 12.17
C ALA A 449 3.09 20.45 11.11
N VAL A 450 3.89 20.42 10.04
CA VAL A 450 3.83 19.35 9.02
C VAL A 450 4.17 17.98 9.59
N GLY A 451 4.84 17.90 10.73
CA GLY A 451 5.09 16.64 11.45
C GLY A 451 3.81 15.90 11.86
N ALA A 452 2.65 16.57 11.90
CA ALA A 452 1.36 15.91 12.08
C ALA A 452 0.95 15.04 10.88
N ALA A 453 1.56 15.24 9.71
CA ALA A 453 1.38 14.41 8.52
C ALA A 453 2.31 13.18 8.52
N TYR A 454 3.28 13.07 9.43
CA TYR A 454 4.11 11.86 9.54
C TYR A 454 3.24 10.65 9.90
N CYS A 455 3.22 9.65 9.02
CA CYS A 455 2.47 8.43 9.27
C CYS A 455 3.23 7.49 10.23
N ASN A 456 2.87 7.53 11.52
CA ASN A 456 3.50 6.68 12.55
C ASN A 456 3.33 5.18 12.28
N ILE A 457 2.14 4.76 11.85
CA ILE A 457 1.81 3.35 11.59
C ILE A 457 2.48 2.79 10.34
N CYS A 458 2.99 3.66 9.47
CA CYS A 458 3.61 3.26 8.22
C CYS A 458 5.08 2.86 8.39
N ASN A 459 5.76 3.28 9.45
CA ASN A 459 7.14 2.87 9.66
C ASN A 459 7.19 1.57 10.46
N PHE A 460 7.43 0.44 9.80
CA PHE A 460 7.50 -0.86 10.47
C PHE A 460 8.64 -0.94 11.49
N GLU A 461 9.73 -0.19 11.29
CA GLU A 461 10.81 -0.11 12.28
C GLU A 461 10.40 0.71 13.50
N SER A 462 9.35 1.54 13.41
CA SER A 462 8.81 2.24 14.58
C SER A 462 8.27 1.27 15.65
N TYR A 463 7.94 0.02 15.28
CA TYR A 463 7.51 -1.02 16.20
C TYR A 463 8.68 -1.78 16.84
N ALA A 464 9.87 -1.75 16.24
CA ALA A 464 11.00 -2.61 16.60
C ALA A 464 11.79 -2.06 17.80
N THR A 465 11.95 -2.89 18.84
CA THR A 465 12.72 -2.54 20.04
C THR A 465 14.20 -2.38 19.74
N SER A 466 14.76 -3.22 18.86
CA SER A 466 16.17 -3.18 18.46
C SER A 466 16.56 -1.88 17.77
N ILE A 467 15.63 -1.28 17.02
CA ILE A 467 15.85 -0.05 16.26
C ILE A 467 15.41 1.15 17.08
N MET A 468 14.11 1.27 17.39
CA MET A 468 13.59 2.45 18.08
C MET A 468 13.96 2.52 19.56
N GLY A 469 14.30 1.41 20.21
CA GLY A 469 14.83 1.43 21.57
C GLY A 469 16.27 1.93 21.66
N ASN A 470 17.03 1.94 20.56
CA ASN A 470 18.44 2.28 20.54
C ASN A 470 18.70 3.63 19.83
N PRO A 471 19.12 4.70 20.55
CA PRO A 471 19.35 6.01 19.95
C PRO A 471 20.35 6.02 18.78
N ALA A 472 21.37 5.18 18.82
CA ALA A 472 22.35 5.09 17.74
C ALA A 472 21.73 4.48 16.48
N GLN A 473 20.93 3.43 16.63
CA GLN A 473 20.22 2.80 15.51
C GLN A 473 19.20 3.76 14.90
N ARG A 474 18.40 4.45 15.73
CA ARG A 474 17.47 5.48 15.25
C ARG A 474 18.15 6.56 14.45
N GLN A 475 19.25 7.11 14.97
CA GLN A 475 19.99 8.18 14.32
C GLN A 475 20.54 7.76 12.95
N VAL A 476 20.99 6.51 12.83
CA VAL A 476 21.60 6.00 11.60
C VAL A 476 20.55 5.60 10.57
N HIS A 477 19.44 4.99 10.99
CA HIS A 477 18.53 4.29 10.06
C HIS A 477 17.18 4.96 9.86
N ILE A 478 16.66 5.74 10.81
CA ILE A 478 15.35 6.39 10.68
C ILE A 478 15.55 7.86 10.33
N LYS A 479 15.18 8.24 9.12
CA LYS A 479 15.52 9.52 8.50
C LYS A 479 14.31 10.20 7.87
N ASP A 480 14.48 11.47 7.54
CA ASP A 480 13.47 12.24 6.83
C ASP A 480 13.57 12.03 5.32
N ALA A 481 12.46 12.15 4.59
CA ALA A 481 12.45 12.06 3.13
C ALA A 481 13.44 13.04 2.46
N THR A 482 13.72 14.20 3.07
CA THR A 482 14.74 15.13 2.56
C THR A 482 16.16 14.55 2.59
N ASP A 483 16.48 13.71 3.58
CA ASP A 483 17.77 13.01 3.69
C ASP A 483 17.94 11.96 2.58
N PHE A 484 16.83 11.38 2.08
CA PHE A 484 16.86 10.46 0.94
C PHE A 484 17.36 11.17 -0.33
N PHE A 485 16.76 12.32 -0.67
CA PHE A 485 17.16 13.07 -1.86
C PHE A 485 18.62 13.52 -1.78
N ALA A 486 19.07 13.94 -0.60
CA ALA A 486 20.48 14.25 -0.36
C ALA A 486 21.39 13.02 -0.55
N ALA A 487 21.00 11.85 -0.04
CA ALA A 487 21.77 10.62 -0.20
C ALA A 487 21.89 10.19 -1.67
N VAL A 488 20.81 10.29 -2.46
CA VAL A 488 20.83 10.01 -3.90
C VAL A 488 21.76 10.98 -4.63
N GLN A 489 21.64 12.30 -4.38
CA GLN A 489 22.44 13.32 -5.06
C GLN A 489 23.94 13.18 -4.75
N GLN A 490 24.27 12.81 -3.52
CA GLN A 490 25.66 12.65 -3.07
C GLN A 490 26.25 11.27 -3.43
N GLY A 491 25.44 10.33 -3.93
CA GLY A 491 25.88 8.96 -4.21
C GLY A 491 26.11 8.10 -2.97
N ASN A 492 25.52 8.50 -1.84
CA ASN A 492 25.63 7.87 -0.52
C ASN A 492 24.36 7.09 -0.12
N LEU A 493 23.53 6.72 -1.09
CA LEU A 493 22.34 5.90 -0.85
C LEU A 493 22.74 4.54 -0.24
N PRO A 494 22.08 4.06 0.84
CA PRO A 494 22.34 2.75 1.39
C PRO A 494 21.91 1.63 0.43
N SER A 495 22.29 0.38 0.72
CA SER A 495 21.93 -0.78 -0.09
C SER A 495 20.42 -1.04 -0.10
N VAL A 496 19.73 -0.78 1.02
CA VAL A 496 18.28 -0.94 1.12
C VAL A 496 17.66 0.35 1.66
N SER A 497 16.73 0.94 0.92
CA SER A 497 16.05 2.17 1.31
C SER A 497 14.54 1.97 1.22
N PHE A 498 13.82 2.19 2.32
CA PHE A 498 12.37 2.32 2.30
C PHE A 498 12.01 3.81 2.30
N VAL A 499 11.10 4.23 1.43
CA VAL A 499 10.67 5.63 1.29
C VAL A 499 9.16 5.68 1.37
N LYS A 500 8.65 6.28 2.44
CA LYS A 500 7.22 6.48 2.64
C LYS A 500 6.93 7.97 2.68
N PRO A 501 6.17 8.52 1.72
CA PRO A 501 5.69 9.88 1.78
C PRO A 501 4.85 10.11 3.05
N ASP A 502 4.81 11.35 3.52
CA ASP A 502 3.85 11.76 4.55
C ASP A 502 2.41 11.79 4.00
N GLY A 503 1.46 12.03 4.91
CA GLY A 503 0.03 12.04 4.62
C GLY A 503 -0.44 13.11 3.63
N LEU A 504 0.42 14.06 3.23
CA LEU A 504 0.11 14.99 2.14
C LEU A 504 0.36 14.36 0.77
N LEU A 505 1.30 13.42 0.66
CA LEU A 505 1.88 12.96 -0.61
C LEU A 505 1.70 11.46 -0.90
N ASP A 506 1.24 10.66 0.05
CA ASP A 506 1.19 9.21 -0.08
C ASP A 506 0.08 8.65 -0.99
N GLY A 507 -0.84 9.49 -1.43
CA GLY A 507 -1.96 9.08 -2.27
C GLY A 507 -3.16 8.52 -1.51
N HIS A 508 -3.12 8.45 -0.17
CA HIS A 508 -4.26 8.07 0.65
C HIS A 508 -5.46 8.99 0.34
N PRO A 509 -6.66 8.46 0.02
CA PRO A 509 -7.85 9.30 -0.17
C PRO A 509 -8.11 10.24 1.03
N ALA A 510 -8.85 11.32 0.82
CA ALA A 510 -9.13 12.38 1.80
C ALA A 510 -7.93 13.24 2.25
N THR A 511 -6.75 12.69 2.50
CA THR A 511 -5.57 13.43 2.99
C THR A 511 -4.56 13.73 1.88
N SER A 512 -4.50 12.89 0.85
CA SER A 512 -3.66 13.02 -0.33
C SER A 512 -4.45 12.70 -1.63
N LYS A 513 -3.73 12.63 -2.75
CA LYS A 513 -4.22 12.33 -4.10
C LYS A 513 -3.20 11.49 -4.86
N LEU A 514 -3.65 10.67 -5.81
CA LEU A 514 -2.74 9.84 -6.60
C LEU A 514 -1.73 10.66 -7.41
N ASP A 515 -2.12 11.86 -7.88
CA ASP A 515 -1.23 12.78 -8.61
C ASP A 515 -0.15 13.43 -7.72
N LEU A 516 -0.42 13.63 -6.43
CA LEU A 516 0.58 14.07 -5.44
C LEU A 516 1.63 12.98 -5.20
N PHE A 517 1.19 11.72 -5.13
CA PHE A 517 2.11 10.58 -5.05
C PHE A 517 2.95 10.44 -6.32
N GLU A 518 2.33 10.59 -7.50
CA GLU A 518 3.06 10.64 -8.77
C GLU A 518 4.07 11.80 -8.82
N GLY A 519 3.75 12.96 -8.24
CA GLY A 519 4.68 14.11 -8.15
C GLY A 519 5.94 13.79 -7.34
N MET A 520 5.81 13.19 -6.16
CA MET A 520 6.98 12.76 -5.38
C MET A 520 7.75 11.65 -6.09
N LEU A 521 7.05 10.69 -6.69
CA LEU A 521 7.67 9.62 -7.46
C LEU A 521 8.47 10.16 -8.65
N GLN A 522 7.93 11.14 -9.40
CA GLN A 522 8.64 11.80 -10.48
C GLN A 522 9.92 12.48 -9.98
N LYS A 523 9.87 13.16 -8.82
CA LYS A 523 11.06 13.75 -8.20
C LYS A 523 12.12 12.71 -7.84
N ILE A 524 11.71 11.56 -7.32
CA ILE A 524 12.64 10.44 -7.00
C ILE A 524 13.35 9.99 -8.29
N LEU A 525 12.59 9.75 -9.36
CA LEU A 525 13.12 9.30 -10.65
C LEU A 525 14.04 10.35 -11.29
N ASP A 526 13.65 11.63 -11.26
CA ASP A 526 14.48 12.74 -11.78
C ASP A 526 15.77 12.91 -10.99
N THR A 527 15.72 12.71 -9.68
CA THR A 527 16.92 12.76 -8.82
C THR A 527 17.87 11.61 -9.14
N LEU A 528 17.36 10.41 -9.42
CA LEU A 528 18.17 9.28 -9.89
C LEU A 528 18.73 9.52 -11.29
N ASP A 529 17.98 10.13 -12.21
CA ASP A 529 18.44 10.47 -13.56
C ASP A 529 19.63 11.45 -13.55
N ARG A 530 19.67 12.34 -12.55
CA ARG A 530 20.80 13.24 -12.30
C ARG A 530 22.03 12.51 -11.73
N ASN A 531 21.90 11.25 -11.29
CA ASN A 531 22.98 10.38 -10.82
C ASN A 531 23.04 9.04 -11.59
N PRO A 532 23.50 9.05 -12.86
CA PRO A 532 23.46 7.88 -13.73
C PRO A 532 24.30 6.69 -13.24
N LYS A 533 25.39 6.93 -12.49
CA LYS A 533 26.20 5.86 -11.90
C LYS A 533 25.40 5.09 -10.84
N LEU A 534 24.71 5.81 -9.97
CA LEU A 534 23.85 5.18 -8.97
C LEU A 534 22.68 4.47 -9.65
N LYS A 535 21.97 5.14 -10.57
CA LYS A 535 20.83 4.58 -11.30
C LYS A 535 21.16 3.25 -11.99
N ALA A 536 22.37 3.11 -12.54
CA ALA A 536 22.81 1.88 -13.23
C ALA A 536 22.81 0.63 -12.32
N GLU A 537 22.87 0.81 -11.00
CA GLU A 537 22.96 -0.26 -10.00
C GLU A 537 21.71 -0.32 -9.09
N THR A 538 20.65 0.44 -9.41
CA THR A 538 19.47 0.60 -8.56
C THR A 538 18.24 -0.11 -9.14
N ALA A 539 17.43 -0.71 -8.27
CA ALA A 539 16.06 -1.08 -8.54
C ALA A 539 15.10 -0.31 -7.63
N VAL A 540 14.08 0.31 -8.22
CA VAL A 540 13.03 1.03 -7.48
C VAL A 540 11.75 0.21 -7.55
N PHE A 541 11.29 -0.29 -6.42
CA PHE A 541 10.03 -0.99 -6.24
C PHE A 541 8.99 0.04 -5.83
N ILE A 542 7.90 0.16 -6.57
CA ILE A 542 6.83 1.13 -6.33
C ILE A 542 5.57 0.34 -6.09
N THR A 543 5.04 0.44 -4.87
CA THR A 543 3.84 -0.29 -4.46
C THR A 543 2.99 0.55 -3.52
N PHE A 544 1.89 -0.04 -3.05
CA PHE A 544 1.01 0.52 -2.04
C PHE A 544 1.07 -0.38 -0.81
N ASP A 545 0.65 0.11 0.36
CA ASP A 545 0.52 -0.70 1.57
C ASP A 545 -0.65 -1.71 1.47
N GLU A 546 -1.82 -1.26 1.00
CA GLU A 546 -3.03 -2.05 0.82
C GLU A 546 -4.03 -1.45 -0.18
N GLY A 547 -5.16 -2.12 -0.33
CA GLY A 547 -6.17 -1.91 -1.35
C GLY A 547 -7.17 -0.78 -1.08
N GLY A 548 -7.16 -0.13 0.07
CA GLY A 548 -8.04 0.97 0.46
C GLY A 548 -9.48 0.58 0.71
N GLY A 549 -9.83 -0.70 0.60
CA GLY A 549 -11.21 -1.21 0.57
C GLY A 549 -11.87 -1.09 -0.81
N TYR A 550 -11.08 -0.83 -1.85
CA TYR A 550 -11.54 -0.88 -3.23
C TYR A 550 -11.68 -2.32 -3.72
N TYR A 551 -12.61 -2.53 -4.64
CA TYR A 551 -12.83 -3.81 -5.29
C TYR A 551 -11.64 -4.19 -6.16
N ASP A 552 -11.36 -5.49 -6.22
CA ASP A 552 -10.43 -6.08 -7.16
C ASP A 552 -11.01 -7.41 -7.67
N SER A 553 -10.90 -7.64 -8.98
CA SER A 553 -11.43 -8.83 -9.65
C SER A 553 -10.52 -10.05 -9.54
N GLY A 554 -9.31 -9.89 -8.98
CA GLY A 554 -8.28 -10.91 -8.93
C GLY A 554 -8.58 -12.08 -7.99
N TYR A 555 -7.92 -13.19 -8.30
CA TYR A 555 -7.84 -14.35 -7.41
C TYR A 555 -7.10 -13.98 -6.12
N ILE A 556 -7.54 -14.51 -4.97
CA ILE A 556 -6.86 -14.37 -3.68
C ILE A 556 -6.49 -15.76 -3.16
N GLN A 557 -5.25 -15.93 -2.72
CA GLN A 557 -4.74 -17.12 -2.04
C GLN A 557 -4.64 -16.86 -0.53
N PRO A 558 -5.58 -17.36 0.30
CA PRO A 558 -5.38 -17.37 1.73
C PRO A 558 -4.13 -18.18 2.11
N LEU A 559 -3.24 -17.55 2.85
CA LEU A 559 -1.97 -18.06 3.35
C LEU A 559 -2.01 -18.41 4.84
N ASP A 560 -2.89 -17.76 5.61
CA ASP A 560 -3.13 -18.00 7.03
C ASP A 560 -4.39 -17.26 7.52
N PHE A 561 -4.54 -17.06 8.83
CA PHE A 561 -5.65 -16.29 9.41
C PHE A 561 -5.69 -14.85 8.89
N PHE A 562 -4.53 -14.27 8.56
CA PHE A 562 -4.42 -12.85 8.27
C PHE A 562 -4.84 -12.52 6.85
N GLY A 563 -4.56 -13.38 5.88
CA GLY A 563 -4.80 -13.09 4.47
C GLY A 563 -4.27 -14.21 3.58
N ASP A 564 -3.94 -13.96 2.31
CA ASP A 564 -3.80 -12.63 1.70
C ASP A 564 -5.09 -11.85 1.49
N GLY A 565 -4.92 -10.58 1.14
CA GLY A 565 -5.97 -9.70 0.65
C GLY A 565 -5.95 -9.48 -0.87
N PRO A 566 -6.70 -8.48 -1.36
CA PRO A 566 -6.76 -8.10 -2.77
C PRO A 566 -5.40 -7.78 -3.38
N ARG A 567 -5.36 -7.80 -4.72
CA ARG A 567 -4.19 -7.31 -5.46
C ARG A 567 -4.01 -5.82 -5.27
N ILE A 568 -2.77 -5.39 -5.24
CA ILE A 568 -2.33 -3.99 -5.17
C ILE A 568 -1.23 -3.75 -6.21
N PRO A 569 -1.02 -2.51 -6.68
CA PRO A 569 0.01 -2.24 -7.68
C PRO A 569 1.42 -2.59 -7.21
N LEU A 570 2.21 -3.21 -8.10
CA LEU A 570 3.66 -3.25 -8.01
C LEU A 570 4.28 -2.96 -9.38
N VAL A 571 5.18 -1.97 -9.42
CA VAL A 571 6.03 -1.67 -10.58
C VAL A 571 7.48 -1.65 -10.15
N VAL A 572 8.35 -2.25 -10.96
CA VAL A 572 9.80 -2.24 -10.72
C VAL A 572 10.48 -1.42 -11.80
N VAL A 573 11.16 -0.35 -11.41
CA VAL A 573 11.91 0.56 -12.29
C VAL A 573 13.41 0.33 -12.10
N SER A 574 14.06 -0.21 -13.12
CA SER A 574 15.49 -0.55 -13.10
C SER A 574 16.02 -0.66 -14.53
N PRO A 575 17.33 -0.45 -14.77
CA PRO A 575 17.97 -0.85 -16.02
C PRO A 575 17.70 -2.32 -16.41
N PHE A 576 17.43 -3.18 -15.42
CA PHE A 576 17.17 -4.61 -15.61
C PHE A 576 15.69 -4.98 -15.73
N SER A 577 14.76 -4.03 -15.66
CA SER A 577 13.30 -4.31 -15.73
C SER A 577 12.61 -3.61 -16.90
N HIS A 578 13.36 -3.12 -17.89
CA HIS A 578 12.82 -2.45 -19.07
C HIS A 578 12.06 -3.39 -20.01
N GLY A 579 11.11 -2.84 -20.77
CA GLY A 579 10.45 -3.52 -21.89
C GLY A 579 8.93 -3.64 -21.79
N GLY A 580 8.31 -3.11 -20.73
CA GLY A 580 6.86 -3.13 -20.55
C GLY A 580 6.32 -4.55 -20.32
N LYS A 581 7.03 -5.36 -19.52
CA LYS A 581 6.66 -6.76 -19.23
C LYS A 581 5.63 -6.81 -18.11
N VAL A 582 4.68 -7.74 -18.21
CA VAL A 582 3.72 -8.06 -17.16
C VAL A 582 4.08 -9.41 -16.57
N VAL A 583 4.32 -9.46 -15.27
CA VAL A 583 4.59 -10.69 -14.51
C VAL A 583 3.35 -11.11 -13.74
N HIS A 584 3.04 -12.40 -13.81
CA HIS A 584 1.82 -13.00 -13.25
C HIS A 584 2.07 -13.82 -11.98
N SER A 585 3.34 -13.99 -11.59
CA SER A 585 3.70 -14.74 -10.38
C SER A 585 3.04 -14.13 -9.16
N TYR A 586 2.46 -14.99 -8.32
CA TYR A 586 1.81 -14.61 -7.08
C TYR A 586 2.87 -14.10 -6.08
N ASN A 587 2.74 -12.84 -5.68
CA ASN A 587 3.67 -12.16 -4.78
C ASN A 587 2.91 -11.33 -3.74
N ASP A 588 3.53 -11.03 -2.61
CA ASP A 588 3.03 -10.07 -1.61
C ASP A 588 4.20 -9.26 -1.03
N HIS A 589 3.98 -8.50 0.05
CA HIS A 589 5.07 -7.74 0.69
C HIS A 589 6.27 -8.58 1.13
N ALA A 590 6.08 -9.85 1.49
CA ALA A 590 7.20 -10.74 1.82
C ALA A 590 8.06 -11.05 0.60
N SER A 591 7.56 -10.89 -0.62
CA SER A 591 8.37 -11.01 -1.84
C SER A 591 9.47 -9.94 -1.93
N ILE A 592 9.26 -8.74 -1.37
CA ILE A 592 10.31 -7.71 -1.26
C ILE A 592 11.40 -8.17 -0.28
N LEU A 593 11.01 -8.79 0.84
CA LEU A 593 11.94 -9.37 1.81
C LEU A 593 12.76 -10.48 1.15
N LYS A 594 12.12 -11.43 0.47
CA LYS A 594 12.79 -12.51 -0.27
C LYS A 594 13.77 -11.99 -1.31
N PHE A 595 13.41 -10.92 -2.04
CA PHE A 595 14.33 -10.27 -2.97
C PHE A 595 15.60 -9.76 -2.24
N ILE A 596 15.43 -9.03 -1.14
CA ILE A 596 16.55 -8.50 -0.34
C ILE A 596 17.38 -9.65 0.25
N GLU A 597 16.73 -10.66 0.81
CA GLU A 597 17.40 -11.82 1.40
C GLU A 597 18.24 -12.56 0.38
N ARG A 598 17.67 -12.87 -0.78
CA ARG A 598 18.36 -13.57 -1.86
C ARG A 598 19.49 -12.71 -2.42
N ASN A 599 19.23 -11.44 -2.74
CA ASN A 599 20.24 -10.57 -3.34
C ASN A 599 21.43 -10.31 -2.40
N TRP A 600 21.24 -10.23 -1.09
CA TRP A 600 22.31 -9.98 -0.12
C TRP A 600 22.75 -11.19 0.72
N GLY A 601 22.23 -12.39 0.45
CA GLY A 601 22.58 -13.61 1.17
C GLY A 601 22.20 -13.59 2.65
N LEU A 602 21.01 -13.06 2.95
CA LEU A 602 20.39 -13.12 4.28
C LEU A 602 19.62 -14.45 4.45
N SER A 603 19.18 -14.72 5.67
CA SER A 603 18.27 -15.82 5.97
C SER A 603 16.88 -15.25 6.25
N PRO A 604 15.80 -16.05 6.06
CA PRO A 604 14.45 -15.67 6.48
C PRO A 604 14.42 -15.15 7.91
N LEU A 605 13.57 -14.16 8.16
CA LEU A 605 13.61 -13.35 9.37
C LEU A 605 13.25 -14.16 10.62
N THR A 606 12.23 -15.00 10.55
CA THR A 606 11.82 -15.90 11.62
C THR A 606 11.39 -17.25 11.07
N GLY A 607 11.03 -18.22 11.92
CA GLY A 607 10.42 -19.48 11.46
C GLY A 607 8.93 -19.36 11.11
N ARG A 608 8.30 -18.21 11.37
CA ARG A 608 6.86 -17.96 11.15
C ARG A 608 6.59 -17.06 9.95
N SER A 609 7.58 -16.28 9.55
CA SER A 609 7.47 -15.30 8.49
C SER A 609 7.27 -15.95 7.11
N ARG A 610 6.54 -15.23 6.25
CA ARG A 610 6.11 -15.69 4.93
C ARG A 610 7.23 -15.72 3.89
N ASP A 611 8.34 -15.07 4.18
CA ASP A 611 9.61 -15.19 3.46
C ASP A 611 10.13 -16.65 3.39
N ASN A 612 9.67 -17.54 4.27
CA ASN A 612 9.93 -18.99 4.22
C ASN A 612 9.12 -19.75 3.15
N LEU A 613 8.06 -19.17 2.58
CA LEU A 613 7.20 -19.86 1.61
C LEU A 613 7.94 -20.12 0.29
N PRO A 614 7.64 -21.23 -0.41
CA PRO A 614 8.28 -21.54 -1.68
C PRO A 614 7.88 -20.52 -2.77
N ASN A 615 8.73 -20.37 -3.78
CA ASN A 615 8.35 -19.64 -4.99
C ASN A 615 7.20 -20.37 -5.72
N PRO A 616 6.26 -19.64 -6.35
CA PRO A 616 5.10 -20.23 -7.00
C PRO A 616 5.52 -20.99 -8.26
N VAL A 617 4.92 -22.16 -8.44
CA VAL A 617 5.00 -22.96 -9.67
C VAL A 617 3.64 -22.88 -10.34
N THR A 618 3.57 -22.38 -11.56
CA THR A 618 2.31 -22.13 -12.27
C THR A 618 2.20 -22.95 -13.55
N ASN A 619 0.99 -23.13 -14.04
CA ASN A 619 0.75 -23.73 -15.34
C ASN A 619 0.80 -22.65 -16.42
N ARG A 620 1.29 -23.00 -17.62
CA ARG A 620 1.30 -22.07 -18.76
C ARG A 620 -0.09 -21.54 -19.12
N ASP A 621 -1.13 -22.37 -18.94
CA ASP A 621 -2.50 -22.01 -19.28
C ASP A 621 -3.17 -21.12 -18.22
N ASP A 622 -2.65 -21.08 -16.99
CA ASP A 622 -3.10 -20.18 -15.92
C ASP A 622 -1.92 -19.73 -15.05
N PRO A 623 -1.19 -18.68 -15.48
CA PRO A 623 0.04 -18.26 -14.81
C PRO A 623 -0.21 -17.50 -13.50
N TYR A 624 -1.47 -17.26 -13.12
CA TYR A 624 -1.84 -16.52 -11.92
C TYR A 624 -2.03 -17.41 -10.68
N LEU A 625 -2.29 -18.70 -10.89
CA LEU A 625 -2.61 -19.65 -9.82
C LEU A 625 -1.41 -20.54 -9.53
N PRO A 626 -0.80 -20.45 -8.33
CA PRO A 626 0.21 -21.40 -7.91
C PRO A 626 -0.39 -22.82 -7.80
N THR A 627 0.31 -23.80 -8.37
CA THR A 627 -0.03 -25.22 -8.25
C THR A 627 0.52 -25.84 -6.96
N ASN A 628 1.48 -25.16 -6.33
CA ASN A 628 2.13 -25.51 -5.08
C ASN A 628 1.71 -24.58 -3.93
N SER A 629 0.49 -24.04 -3.98
CA SER A 629 -0.07 -23.21 -2.90
C SER A 629 0.06 -23.90 -1.52
N PRO A 630 0.32 -23.13 -0.44
CA PRO A 630 0.62 -21.70 -0.43
C PRO A 630 2.04 -21.40 -0.95
N ALA A 631 2.16 -20.37 -1.81
CA ALA A 631 3.44 -19.97 -2.39
C ALA A 631 3.48 -18.45 -2.66
N ILE A 632 4.67 -17.86 -2.51
CA ILE A 632 4.94 -16.42 -2.68
C ILE A 632 6.28 -16.27 -3.40
N GLY A 633 6.34 -15.48 -4.47
CA GLY A 633 7.55 -15.29 -5.26
C GLY A 633 8.62 -14.43 -4.58
N ASP A 634 9.79 -14.34 -5.20
CA ASP A 634 10.95 -13.58 -4.74
C ASP A 634 11.27 -12.36 -5.63
N LEU A 635 10.38 -12.03 -6.56
CA LEU A 635 10.49 -10.92 -7.52
C LEU A 635 11.69 -11.00 -8.50
N PHE A 636 12.44 -12.10 -8.57
CA PHE A 636 13.56 -12.20 -9.52
C PHE A 636 13.10 -12.24 -10.98
N ASP A 637 11.89 -12.76 -11.23
CA ASP A 637 11.26 -12.81 -12.56
C ASP A 637 10.81 -11.44 -13.09
N MET A 638 10.92 -10.39 -12.26
CA MET A 638 10.69 -8.99 -12.62
C MET A 638 11.87 -8.36 -13.36
N PHE A 639 13.00 -9.08 -13.45
CA PHE A 639 14.24 -8.58 -14.02
C PHE A 639 14.77 -9.49 -15.14
N HIS A 640 15.66 -8.91 -15.94
CA HIS A 640 16.45 -9.57 -16.96
C HIS A 640 17.93 -9.23 -16.72
N PHE A 641 18.70 -10.17 -16.22
CA PHE A 641 20.14 -10.00 -16.01
C PHE A 641 20.92 -10.57 -17.20
N ASP A 642 21.99 -9.88 -17.63
CA ASP A 642 22.84 -10.36 -18.72
C ASP A 642 23.53 -11.68 -18.32
N GLY A 643 22.94 -12.79 -18.78
CA GLY A 643 23.28 -14.16 -18.39
C GLY A 643 22.17 -15.17 -18.71
N ASP A 644 20.91 -14.73 -18.76
CA ASP A 644 19.73 -15.58 -19.07
C ASP A 644 19.53 -15.88 -20.57
N LYS A 645 20.58 -15.69 -21.39
CA LYS A 645 20.57 -16.21 -22.76
C LYS A 645 20.88 -17.70 -22.68
N ASP A 646 19.85 -18.54 -22.54
CA ASP A 646 19.71 -19.82 -23.29
C ASP A 646 18.53 -20.73 -22.91
N GLU A 647 17.59 -20.39 -22.01
CA GLU A 647 16.50 -21.35 -21.66
C GLU A 647 15.13 -21.13 -22.35
N ASP A 648 14.81 -19.95 -22.90
CA ASP A 648 13.49 -19.70 -23.54
C ASP A 648 13.49 -19.73 -25.08
N ARG A 649 14.43 -20.49 -25.68
CA ARG A 649 14.36 -20.91 -27.09
C ARG A 649 14.32 -22.43 -27.20
N SER A 650 13.26 -23.06 -26.71
CA SER A 650 12.85 -24.41 -27.16
C SER A 650 11.35 -24.58 -27.15
#